data_AF-R7PXM0-F1
#
_entry.id   AF-R7PXM0-F1
#
_cell.length_a   1.000
_cell.length_b   1.000
_cell.length_c   1.000
_cell.angle_alpha   90.00
_cell.angle_beta   90.00
_cell.angle_gamma   90.00
#
_symmetry.space_group_name_H-M   'P 1'
#
loop_
_entity.id
_entity.type
_entity.pdbx_description
1 polymer ?
#
loop_
_entity_poly.entity_id
_entity_poly.type
_entity_poly.pdbx_seq_one_letter_code
_entity_poly.pdbx_strand_id
1 'polypeptide(L)'
;MIDYDYRLTIDMGTKKPTYVPDDEYKGPLKNIFRIEGPNMSGKSTLMNLIAISAFGLKNKSVNKVLQKHLDDMVHDKSTELTFCVNIVDPVSGRAIRATRNSPDADILIEDSDDGKNFSPISDDSFSRKYNLIYDIPDNPIDRLADISHEISVIHQNCSSKLNSFQSTVDHLIYDISNGPDEELLKQYRAEVEKYDKNNGKDVDCENKKKKYQNLAKLYYAIRIRDANKKADDLKRTYDFVKKEEEKKKTRPQDIKKSYDADIAAIKVAAVPLSSAQIAQLSCDVSALGNLSVSEAFEVISEFDIGEVIAKKSVPVKYFDAISKIEREISVEDIHEENSTINAMLDIINVLRKYKNENINIPDLGSLNNLLSKLERDYKVQSRSIGVVSSSKRILEKVGNIWTALIDIDGKVGKLKPPVKEDVDEQYYDKFRVESEERKWRNAKNELTTICSEASKFGVDLSNYATEQSKANAELGHVYDRAQVSDIFNAMSSEEKEYKSAIESEKKNTERIGAFRAYISKMENVEKSPYAEHINALNKISTSLMALKGIIDKDMKMLTQVEKKSYGSYDPEDPFFKSVWTYLGKRVGFVRYGQDTYPIRYVNTVDDIITATDGTILRLRQISTGLNQRNYLMSKLQTDDDRPIIALFDEVSTMTNKTQEDIFEKFVELQKQGKLMVGMMNMPSDEKKVTSFGQ
;
A
#
# COMPACT_ATOMS: atom_id res chain seq x y z
N MET A 1 64.55 39.69 42.50
CA MET A 1 64.32 40.39 43.76
C MET A 1 62.82 40.51 43.98
N ILE A 2 62.34 40.44 45.23
CA ILE A 2 60.93 40.56 45.58
C ILE A 2 60.74 41.79 46.45
N ASP A 3 59.97 42.75 45.96
CA ASP A 3 59.59 43.95 46.71
C ASP A 3 58.10 43.92 46.97
N TYR A 4 57.69 44.30 48.18
CA TYR A 4 56.28 44.23 48.56
C TYR A 4 55.93 45.21 49.69
N ASP A 5 54.68 45.64 49.68
CA ASP A 5 54.06 46.37 50.78
C ASP A 5 52.58 45.98 50.89
N TYR A 6 52.04 46.02 52.10
CA TYR A 6 50.63 45.74 52.31
C TYR A 6 50.06 46.47 53.53
N ARG A 7 48.74 46.63 53.51
CA ARG A 7 47.95 47.06 54.65
C ARG A 7 46.73 46.15 54.75
N LEU A 8 46.66 45.43 55.85
CA LEU A 8 45.59 44.47 56.16
C LEU A 8 44.88 44.93 57.43
N THR A 9 43.62 45.34 57.32
CA THR A 9 42.78 45.71 58.46
C THR A 9 41.74 44.62 58.69
N ILE A 10 41.63 44.13 59.93
CA ILE A 10 40.69 43.06 60.31
C ILE A 10 39.68 43.60 61.32
N ASP A 11 38.40 43.54 61.00
CA ASP A 11 37.30 43.93 61.88
C ASP A 11 36.91 42.78 62.81
N MET A 12 37.38 42.84 64.05
CA MET A 12 37.06 41.87 65.09
C MET A 12 35.77 42.24 65.86
N GLY A 13 34.96 43.16 65.33
CA GLY A 13 33.74 43.71 65.92
C GLY A 13 33.99 44.72 67.05
N THR A 14 34.93 44.44 67.95
CA THR A 14 35.32 45.34 69.05
C THR A 14 36.57 46.17 68.75
N LYS A 15 37.41 45.71 67.82
CA LYS A 15 38.67 46.35 67.42
C LYS A 15 38.90 46.16 65.92
N LYS A 16 39.57 47.12 65.31
CA LYS A 16 40.00 47.07 63.91
C LYS A 16 41.53 47.20 63.78
N PRO A 17 42.32 46.22 64.26
CA PRO A 17 43.77 46.26 64.09
C PRO A 17 44.15 46.34 62.61
N THR A 18 45.21 47.09 62.32
CA THR A 18 45.82 47.19 60.99
C THR A 18 47.23 46.63 61.06
N TYR A 19 47.54 45.72 60.16
CA TYR A 19 48.82 45.04 60.03
C TYR A 19 49.53 45.51 58.77
N VAL A 20 50.83 45.71 58.89
CA VAL A 20 51.77 46.09 57.82
C VAL A 20 52.96 45.12 57.85
N PRO A 21 53.81 45.06 56.80
CA PRO A 21 55.00 44.23 56.83
C PRO A 21 55.85 44.49 58.08
N ASP A 22 56.20 43.41 58.77
CA ASP A 22 57.09 43.46 59.92
C ASP A 22 58.49 43.94 59.52
N ASP A 23 59.16 44.71 60.37
CA ASP A 23 60.47 45.27 60.04
C ASP A 23 61.52 44.16 59.78
N GLU A 24 61.40 43.02 60.47
CA GLU A 24 62.29 41.87 60.26
C GLU A 24 62.00 41.07 58.97
N TYR A 25 60.83 41.26 58.36
CA TYR A 25 60.43 40.57 57.13
C TYR A 25 60.45 41.49 55.90
N LYS A 26 60.54 42.80 56.11
CA LYS A 26 60.43 43.83 55.08
C LYS A 26 61.50 43.67 53.99
N GLY A 27 61.05 43.80 52.74
CA GLY A 27 61.88 43.69 51.53
C GLY A 27 62.64 44.97 51.16
N PRO A 28 63.49 44.90 50.11
CA PRO A 28 63.49 43.87 49.08
C PRO A 28 64.15 42.55 49.49
N LEU A 29 63.45 41.44 49.27
CA LEU A 29 63.89 40.07 49.55
C LEU A 29 64.54 39.43 48.32
N LYS A 30 65.40 38.43 48.54
CA LYS A 30 65.86 37.54 47.45
C LYS A 30 64.70 36.66 46.96
N ASN A 31 64.87 36.07 45.77
CA ASN A 31 63.88 35.18 45.17
C ASN A 31 63.79 33.82 45.86
N ILE A 32 64.86 33.40 46.53
CA ILE A 32 64.89 32.17 47.31
C ILE A 32 65.14 32.52 48.78
N PHE A 33 64.19 32.24 49.65
CA PHE A 33 64.32 32.55 51.06
C PHE A 33 63.45 31.65 51.96
N ARG A 34 63.90 31.52 53.21
CA ARG A 34 63.15 30.93 54.31
C ARG A 34 62.71 32.04 55.26
N ILE A 35 61.44 32.02 55.66
CA ILE A 35 60.91 32.90 56.69
C ILE A 35 60.62 32.08 57.96
N GLU A 36 61.12 32.56 59.09
CA GLU A 36 61.03 31.93 60.41
C GLU A 36 60.42 32.92 61.40
N GLY A 37 59.60 32.44 62.33
CA GLY A 37 59.07 33.26 63.43
C GLY A 37 57.81 32.67 64.08
N PRO A 38 57.27 33.33 65.12
CA PRO A 38 56.18 32.76 65.92
C PRO A 38 54.87 32.75 65.14
N ASN A 39 53.88 32.00 65.62
CA ASN A 39 52.54 32.02 65.03
C ASN A 39 51.99 33.46 65.04
N MET A 40 51.22 33.81 64.00
CA MET A 40 50.66 35.16 63.80
C MET A 40 51.67 36.29 63.55
N SER A 41 52.94 35.99 63.24
CA SER A 41 53.93 37.02 62.84
C SER A 41 53.78 37.54 61.40
N GLY A 42 52.83 37.04 60.61
CA GLY A 42 52.62 37.50 59.22
C GLY A 42 53.36 36.71 58.14
N LYS A 43 53.99 35.58 58.48
CA LYS A 43 54.73 34.72 57.52
C LYS A 43 53.86 34.19 56.37
N SER A 44 52.72 33.57 56.71
CA SER A 44 51.75 33.10 55.71
C SER A 44 51.07 34.25 54.98
N THR A 45 51.01 35.46 55.56
CA THR A 45 50.48 36.66 54.87
C THR A 45 51.33 37.03 53.66
N LEU A 46 52.67 37.09 53.82
CA LEU A 46 53.57 37.32 52.68
C LEU A 46 53.43 36.23 51.60
N MET A 47 53.39 34.96 52.02
CA MET A 47 53.21 33.84 51.11
C MET A 47 51.88 33.94 50.33
N ASN A 48 50.80 34.28 51.02
CA ASN A 48 49.47 34.50 50.44
C ASN A 48 49.47 35.66 49.45
N LEU A 49 50.14 36.77 49.75
CA LEU A 49 50.26 37.90 48.83
C LEU A 49 50.98 37.51 47.53
N ILE A 50 52.07 36.74 47.64
CA ILE A 50 52.77 36.21 46.45
C ILE A 50 51.86 35.27 45.66
N ALA A 51 51.11 34.39 46.33
CA ALA A 51 50.15 33.49 45.68
C ALA A 51 49.03 34.28 44.96
N ILE A 52 48.44 35.29 45.61
CA ILE A 52 47.41 36.15 45.03
C ILE A 52 47.96 36.89 43.80
N SER A 53 49.20 37.39 43.89
CA SER A 53 49.91 38.04 42.77
C SER A 53 50.19 37.11 41.59
N ALA A 54 50.00 35.81 41.79
CA ALA A 54 50.15 34.74 40.80
C ALA A 54 48.83 34.00 40.52
N PHE A 55 47.68 34.69 40.65
CA PHE A 55 46.33 34.15 40.42
C PHE A 55 45.92 32.99 41.33
N GLY A 56 46.49 32.87 42.53
CA GLY A 56 46.21 31.78 43.48
C GLY A 56 44.72 31.57 43.82
N LEU A 57 43.89 32.60 43.74
CA LEU A 57 42.43 32.53 43.96
C LEU A 57 41.69 31.69 42.88
N LYS A 58 42.19 31.70 41.64
CA LYS A 58 41.57 31.03 40.49
C LYS A 58 42.36 29.79 40.04
N ASN A 59 43.59 29.65 40.51
CA ASN A 59 44.49 28.60 40.08
C ASN A 59 44.13 27.24 40.68
N LYS A 60 43.66 26.32 39.81
CA LYS A 60 43.26 24.95 40.16
C LYS A 60 44.37 24.09 40.79
N SER A 61 45.65 24.47 40.65
CA SER A 61 46.77 23.73 41.27
C SER A 61 46.87 23.95 42.78
N VAL A 62 46.29 25.05 43.29
CA VAL A 62 46.29 25.38 44.73
C VAL A 62 45.20 24.57 45.43
N ASN A 63 45.52 23.96 46.58
CA ASN A 63 44.55 23.18 47.35
C ASN A 63 43.36 24.07 47.79
N LYS A 64 42.13 23.52 47.77
CA LYS A 64 40.90 24.24 48.15
C LYS A 64 40.95 24.91 49.53
N VAL A 65 41.66 24.32 50.50
CA VAL A 65 41.82 24.92 51.84
C VAL A 65 42.65 26.21 51.74
N LEU A 66 43.79 26.16 51.05
CA LEU A 66 44.63 27.33 50.78
C LEU A 66 43.88 28.37 49.94
N GLN A 67 43.19 27.96 48.87
CA GLN A 67 42.37 28.86 48.07
C GLN A 67 41.31 29.58 48.91
N LYS A 68 40.66 28.86 49.83
CA LYS A 68 39.70 29.47 50.76
C LYS A 68 40.37 30.49 51.67
N HIS A 69 41.57 30.21 52.20
CA HIS A 69 42.31 31.20 52.99
C HIS A 69 42.70 32.45 52.18
N LEU A 70 43.08 32.28 50.91
CA LEU A 70 43.31 33.41 50.02
C LEU A 70 42.02 34.21 49.78
N ASP A 71 40.90 33.52 49.57
CA ASP A 71 39.59 34.13 49.33
C ASP A 71 39.10 34.91 50.56
N ASP A 72 39.17 34.30 51.75
CA ASP A 72 38.84 34.94 53.02
C ASP A 72 39.70 36.20 53.25
N MET A 73 40.98 36.18 52.86
CA MET A 73 41.86 37.35 52.98
C MET A 73 41.53 38.50 52.01
N VAL A 74 40.86 38.21 50.88
CA VAL A 74 40.59 39.18 49.81
C VAL A 74 39.15 39.67 49.80
N HIS A 75 38.18 38.79 50.08
CA HIS A 75 36.75 39.02 49.88
C HIS A 75 35.91 38.94 51.16
N ASP A 76 36.48 38.54 52.31
CA ASP A 76 35.71 38.52 53.55
C ASP A 76 35.32 39.95 54.00
N LYS A 77 34.06 40.12 54.44
CA LYS A 77 33.53 41.44 54.82
C LYS A 77 34.21 42.05 56.04
N SER A 78 34.86 41.25 56.86
CA SER A 78 35.64 41.70 58.01
C SER A 78 37.07 42.06 57.66
N THR A 79 37.49 41.93 56.40
CA THR A 79 38.88 42.13 55.99
C THR A 79 39.01 43.22 54.92
N GLU A 80 39.89 44.20 55.16
CA GLU A 80 40.26 45.23 54.19
C GLU A 80 41.74 45.06 53.82
N LEU A 81 42.02 44.66 52.57
CA LEU A 81 43.37 44.43 52.07
C LEU A 81 43.73 45.39 50.94
N THR A 82 44.88 46.05 51.07
CA THR A 82 45.59 46.73 49.97
C THR A 82 47.02 46.23 49.91
N PHE A 83 47.59 46.09 48.72
CA PHE A 83 48.95 45.60 48.58
C PHE A 83 49.58 45.98 47.23
N CYS A 84 50.90 45.96 47.21
CA CYS A 84 51.73 45.98 46.01
C CYS A 84 52.79 44.89 46.14
N VAL A 85 52.97 44.07 45.11
CA VAL A 85 54.01 43.04 45.04
C VAL A 85 54.69 43.16 43.68
N ASN A 86 56.01 43.18 43.67
CA ASN A 86 56.83 43.20 42.48
C ASN A 86 57.92 42.11 42.58
N ILE A 87 57.85 41.12 41.71
CA ILE A 87 58.76 39.98 41.67
C ILE A 87 59.55 40.04 40.37
N VAL A 88 60.87 40.11 40.47
CA VAL A 88 61.77 40.12 39.31
C VAL A 88 62.64 38.87 39.34
N ASP A 89 62.65 38.09 38.26
CA ASP A 89 63.60 36.99 38.08
C ASP A 89 65.01 37.57 37.84
N PRO A 90 66.00 37.27 38.70
CA PRO A 90 67.35 37.80 38.56
C PRO A 90 68.11 37.27 37.33
N VAL A 91 67.67 36.16 36.71
CA VAL A 91 68.35 35.57 35.55
C VAL A 91 67.75 36.02 34.24
N SER A 92 66.43 35.87 34.04
CA SER A 92 65.79 36.25 32.77
C SER A 92 65.40 37.73 32.70
N GLY A 93 65.31 38.43 33.83
CA GLY A 93 64.80 39.80 33.90
C GLY A 93 63.27 39.91 33.85
N ARG A 94 62.56 38.80 33.67
CA ARG A 94 61.09 38.74 33.70
C ARG A 94 60.56 39.25 35.03
N ALA A 95 59.41 39.94 35.00
CA ALA A 95 58.80 40.47 36.21
C ALA A 95 57.29 40.28 36.24
N ILE A 96 56.77 40.08 37.46
CA ILE A 96 55.34 40.07 37.77
C ILE A 96 55.08 41.20 38.76
N ARG A 97 54.07 42.01 38.47
CA ARG A 97 53.60 43.07 39.36
C ARG A 97 52.12 42.87 39.66
N ALA A 98 51.75 42.98 40.93
CA ALA A 98 50.37 42.94 41.35
C ALA A 98 50.06 44.10 42.29
N THR A 99 48.94 44.77 42.06
CA THR A 99 48.50 45.91 42.88
C THR A 99 47.01 45.83 43.18
N ARG A 100 46.66 46.12 44.43
CA ARG A 100 45.28 46.39 44.88
C ARG A 100 45.27 47.70 45.66
N ASN A 101 44.77 48.77 45.02
CA ASN A 101 44.86 50.13 45.53
C ASN A 101 43.81 50.47 46.61
N SER A 102 42.69 49.75 46.64
CA SER A 102 41.66 49.87 47.67
C SER A 102 41.00 48.51 47.94
N PRO A 103 40.37 48.31 49.11
CA PRO A 103 39.66 47.06 49.43
C PRO A 103 38.56 46.71 48.42
N ASP A 104 37.92 47.70 47.80
CA ASP A 104 36.87 47.46 46.79
C ASP A 104 37.41 47.34 45.36
N ALA A 105 38.70 47.59 45.13
CA ALA A 105 39.30 47.49 43.81
C ALA A 105 39.65 46.04 43.46
N ASP A 106 39.50 45.73 42.17
CA ASP A 106 40.03 44.50 41.58
C ASP A 106 41.55 44.44 41.70
N ILE A 107 42.08 43.22 41.81
CA ILE A 107 43.53 42.97 41.80
C ILE A 107 44.02 43.06 40.36
N LEU A 108 44.86 44.06 40.07
CA LEU A 108 45.53 44.18 38.78
C LEU A 108 46.84 43.39 38.82
N ILE A 109 46.99 42.43 37.92
CA ILE A 109 48.22 41.63 37.74
C ILE A 109 48.78 41.91 36.34
N GLU A 110 50.05 42.25 36.29
CA GLU A 110 50.79 42.60 35.08
C GLU A 110 52.05 41.74 34.96
N ASP A 111 52.41 41.38 33.73
CA ASP A 111 53.66 40.69 33.42
C ASP A 111 54.57 41.53 32.51
N SER A 112 55.86 41.25 32.57
CA SER A 112 56.89 41.89 31.77
C SER A 112 57.98 40.89 31.41
N ASP A 113 58.32 40.78 30.13
CA ASP A 113 59.40 39.91 29.66
C ASP A 113 60.80 40.49 29.90
N ASP A 114 60.91 41.83 30.03
CA ASP A 114 62.16 42.59 30.17
C ASP A 114 62.31 43.33 31.50
N GLY A 115 61.31 43.20 32.38
CA GLY A 115 61.25 43.87 33.68
C GLY A 115 60.96 45.37 33.61
N LYS A 116 60.68 45.91 32.42
CA LYS A 116 60.50 47.35 32.17
C LYS A 116 59.10 47.66 31.64
N ASN A 117 58.62 46.90 30.67
CA ASN A 117 57.32 47.12 30.03
C ASN A 117 56.30 46.14 30.60
N PHE A 118 55.33 46.65 31.35
CA PHE A 118 54.30 45.86 32.01
C PHE A 118 52.99 45.90 31.22
N SER A 119 52.34 44.74 31.09
CA SER A 119 51.01 44.62 30.50
C SER A 119 50.09 43.78 31.39
N PRO A 120 48.80 44.13 31.53
CA PRO A 120 47.84 43.31 32.25
C PRO A 120 47.76 41.90 31.65
N ILE A 121 47.80 40.89 32.51
CA ILE A 121 47.73 39.48 32.11
C ILE A 121 46.45 38.84 32.65
N SER A 122 45.81 37.99 31.87
CA SER A 122 44.66 37.19 32.32
C SER A 122 45.11 35.90 33.02
N ASP A 123 44.25 35.32 33.86
CA ASP A 123 44.48 34.02 34.52
C ASP A 123 44.85 32.90 33.52
N ASP A 124 44.14 32.80 32.40
CA ASP A 124 44.43 31.83 31.33
C ASP A 124 45.80 32.07 30.67
N SER A 125 46.20 33.32 30.49
CA SER A 125 47.51 33.66 29.91
C SER A 125 48.62 33.42 30.92
N PHE A 126 48.38 33.74 32.19
CA PHE A 126 49.30 33.51 33.30
C PHE A 126 49.56 32.02 33.46
N SER A 127 48.52 31.19 33.51
CA SER A 127 48.66 29.73 33.60
C SER A 127 49.36 29.11 32.40
N ARG A 128 49.39 29.74 31.22
CA ARG A 128 50.22 29.27 30.10
C ARG A 128 51.69 29.67 30.22
N LYS A 129 51.99 30.79 30.89
CA LYS A 129 53.33 31.35 31.01
C LYS A 129 54.08 30.92 32.27
N TYR A 130 53.39 30.77 33.40
CA TYR A 130 53.98 30.56 34.72
C TYR A 130 53.36 29.33 35.41
N ASN A 131 54.11 28.75 36.35
CA ASN A 131 53.66 27.62 37.16
C ASN A 131 53.68 27.99 38.65
N LEU A 132 52.50 28.20 39.25
CA LEU A 132 52.35 28.42 40.69
C LEU A 132 52.19 27.07 41.40
N ILE A 133 53.09 26.82 42.35
CA ILE A 133 53.07 25.67 43.25
C ILE A 133 52.92 26.23 44.66
N TYR A 134 51.68 26.28 45.19
CA TYR A 134 51.44 26.67 46.58
C TYR A 134 50.84 25.48 47.34
N ASP A 135 51.58 25.00 48.35
CA ASP A 135 51.21 23.76 49.03
C ASP A 135 51.55 23.70 50.53
N ILE A 136 50.73 22.95 51.26
CA ILE A 136 50.96 22.45 52.63
C ILE A 136 51.19 20.95 52.51
N PRO A 137 52.40 20.42 52.77
CA PRO A 137 52.71 19.03 52.49
C PRO A 137 52.14 18.08 53.56
N ASP A 138 50.81 17.97 53.69
CA ASP A 138 50.19 16.96 54.54
C ASP A 138 49.94 15.64 53.79
N ASN A 139 50.49 14.56 54.34
CA ASN A 139 50.46 13.15 53.90
C ASN A 139 50.67 12.89 52.38
N PRO A 140 51.92 12.77 51.91
CA PRO A 140 52.26 12.70 50.48
C PRO A 140 51.91 11.38 49.79
N ILE A 141 51.60 10.32 50.53
CA ILE A 141 51.08 9.06 49.97
C ILE A 141 49.69 9.27 49.37
N ASP A 142 48.84 10.07 50.04
CA ASP A 142 47.51 10.40 49.55
C ASP A 142 47.54 11.28 48.29
N ARG A 143 48.68 11.98 48.05
CA ARG A 143 48.88 12.88 46.92
C ARG A 143 49.65 12.31 45.74
N LEU A 144 50.19 11.09 45.82
CA LEU A 144 50.60 10.34 44.63
C LEU A 144 49.39 10.10 43.69
N ALA A 145 48.18 10.05 44.25
CA ALA A 145 46.93 10.03 43.49
C ALA A 145 46.73 11.32 42.63
N ASP A 146 47.24 12.47 43.09
CA ASP A 146 47.16 13.75 42.34
C ASP A 146 48.09 13.76 41.12
N ILE A 147 49.19 12.99 41.12
CA ILE A 147 50.07 12.86 39.95
C ILE A 147 49.41 12.00 38.87
N SER A 148 48.63 10.98 39.24
CA SER A 148 47.76 10.28 38.28
C SER A 148 46.73 11.21 37.64
N HIS A 149 46.22 12.21 38.39
CA HIS A 149 45.33 13.23 37.82
C HIS A 149 46.03 14.12 36.78
N GLU A 150 47.31 14.45 36.99
CA GLU A 150 48.12 15.16 35.98
C GLU A 150 48.25 14.35 34.69
N ILE A 151 48.51 13.04 34.79
CA ILE A 151 48.54 12.13 33.63
C ILE A 151 47.16 12.11 32.93
N SER A 152 46.07 12.13 33.70
CA SER A 152 44.70 12.18 33.16
C SER A 152 44.46 13.47 32.37
N VAL A 153 44.93 14.61 32.86
CA VAL A 153 44.83 15.90 32.16
C VAL A 153 45.65 15.89 30.86
N ILE A 154 46.87 15.34 30.89
CA ILE A 154 47.71 15.19 29.68
C ILE A 154 47.01 14.29 28.64
N HIS A 155 46.49 13.13 29.06
CA HIS A 155 45.74 12.23 28.18
C HIS A 155 44.48 12.88 27.61
N GLN A 156 43.73 13.64 28.41
CA GLN A 156 42.56 14.39 27.95
C GLN A 156 42.94 15.43 26.90
N ASN A 157 44.03 16.18 27.11
CA ASN A 157 44.53 17.14 26.13
C ASN A 157 44.95 16.46 24.83
N CYS A 158 45.63 15.32 24.89
CA CYS A 158 45.99 14.52 23.72
C CYS A 158 44.73 13.99 22.99
N SER A 159 43.75 13.47 23.74
CA SER A 159 42.47 12.99 23.20
C SER A 159 41.70 14.11 22.49
N SER A 160 41.59 15.29 23.11
CA SER A 160 40.92 16.45 22.50
C SER A 160 41.61 16.91 21.21
N LYS A 161 42.95 17.00 21.21
CA LYS A 161 43.72 17.35 19.99
C LYS A 161 43.51 16.32 18.90
N LEU A 162 43.53 15.03 19.24
CA LEU A 162 43.29 13.95 18.30
C LEU A 162 41.88 13.99 17.72
N ASN A 163 40.86 14.19 18.55
CA ASN A 163 39.48 14.29 18.11
C ASN A 163 39.28 15.46 17.16
N SER A 164 39.87 16.62 17.45
CA SER A 164 39.83 17.78 16.56
C SER A 164 40.47 17.49 15.20
N PHE A 165 41.62 16.80 15.20
CA PHE A 165 42.29 16.43 13.96
C PHE A 165 41.50 15.38 13.17
N GLN A 166 40.97 14.36 13.84
CA GLN A 166 40.08 13.36 13.25
C GLN A 166 38.88 14.01 12.57
N SER A 167 38.17 14.91 13.26
CA SER A 167 37.02 15.62 12.70
C SER A 167 37.40 16.43 11.46
N THR A 168 38.58 17.05 11.44
CA THR A 168 39.07 17.80 10.28
C THR A 168 39.31 16.87 9.09
N VAL A 169 40.00 15.74 9.32
CA VAL A 169 40.28 14.75 8.27
C VAL A 169 38.99 14.14 7.74
N ASP A 170 38.06 13.77 8.62
CA ASP A 170 36.78 13.18 8.22
C ASP A 170 35.90 14.17 7.46
N HIS A 171 35.92 15.46 7.84
CA HIS A 171 35.23 16.52 7.08
C HIS A 171 35.82 16.66 5.67
N LEU A 172 37.16 16.65 5.54
CA LEU A 172 37.81 16.69 4.23
C LEU A 172 37.48 15.46 3.38
N ILE A 173 37.46 14.26 3.98
CA ILE A 173 37.05 13.03 3.31
C ILE A 173 35.58 13.14 2.87
N TYR A 174 34.70 13.66 3.72
CA TYR A 174 33.29 13.88 3.42
C TYR A 174 33.11 14.86 2.26
N ASP A 175 33.80 16.00 2.27
CA ASP A 175 33.73 17.01 1.21
C ASP A 175 34.22 16.46 -0.13
N ILE A 176 35.28 15.66 -0.12
CA ILE A 176 35.78 14.98 -1.33
C ILE A 176 34.79 13.93 -1.81
N SER A 177 34.26 13.10 -0.91
CA SER A 177 33.35 12.00 -1.24
C SER A 177 31.97 12.49 -1.70
N ASN A 178 31.54 13.67 -1.26
CA ASN A 178 30.30 14.32 -1.69
C ASN A 178 30.52 15.42 -2.73
N GLY A 179 31.76 15.59 -3.20
CA GLY A 179 32.12 16.50 -4.26
C GLY A 179 31.77 15.96 -5.65
N PRO A 180 31.98 16.76 -6.71
CA PRO A 180 31.66 16.36 -8.08
C PRO A 180 32.55 15.22 -8.58
N ASP A 181 31.92 14.09 -8.93
CA ASP A 181 32.54 12.99 -9.69
C ASP A 181 32.38 13.25 -11.20
N GLU A 182 33.47 13.58 -11.88
CA GLU A 182 33.43 13.94 -13.30
C GLU A 182 33.08 12.79 -14.23
N GLU A 183 33.49 11.54 -13.92
CA GLU A 183 33.12 10.41 -14.77
C GLU A 183 31.63 10.13 -14.67
N LEU A 184 31.09 10.17 -13.44
CA LEU A 184 29.66 9.98 -13.20
C LEU A 184 28.83 11.11 -13.82
N LEU A 185 29.27 12.37 -13.67
CA LEU A 185 28.61 13.53 -14.29
C LEU A 185 28.61 13.43 -15.82
N LYS A 186 29.72 12.95 -16.42
CA LYS A 186 29.80 12.73 -17.86
C LYS A 186 28.84 11.64 -18.33
N GLN A 187 28.73 10.53 -17.59
CA GLN A 187 27.77 9.46 -17.87
C GLN A 187 26.33 9.96 -17.76
N TYR A 188 25.99 10.66 -16.68
CA TYR A 188 24.64 11.19 -16.48
C TYR A 188 24.27 12.24 -17.53
N ARG A 189 25.20 13.13 -17.91
CA ARG A 189 24.98 14.08 -19.02
C ARG A 189 24.70 13.36 -20.34
N ALA A 190 25.46 12.32 -20.66
CA ALA A 190 25.25 11.54 -21.88
C ALA A 190 23.88 10.83 -21.89
N GLU A 191 23.42 10.29 -20.76
CA GLU A 191 22.10 9.68 -20.65
C GLU A 191 20.95 10.71 -20.75
N VAL A 192 21.10 11.87 -20.11
CA VAL A 192 20.14 12.98 -20.21
C VAL A 192 20.05 13.47 -21.66
N GLU A 193 21.19 13.68 -22.33
CA GLU A 193 21.23 14.13 -23.72
C GLU A 193 20.59 13.11 -24.67
N LYS A 194 20.79 11.81 -24.44
CA LYS A 194 20.13 10.75 -25.21
C LYS A 194 18.62 10.75 -25.01
N TYR A 195 18.15 10.97 -23.78
CA TYR A 195 16.73 11.07 -23.46
C TYR A 195 16.08 12.32 -24.10
N ASP A 196 16.77 13.46 -24.06
CA ASP A 196 16.29 14.71 -24.66
C ASP A 196 16.26 14.66 -26.19
N LYS A 197 17.25 14.03 -26.82
CA LYS A 197 17.25 13.76 -28.27
C LYS A 197 16.04 12.95 -28.74
N ASN A 198 15.44 12.15 -27.84
CA ASN A 198 14.22 11.38 -28.11
C ASN A 198 12.94 12.12 -27.70
N ASN A 199 12.97 13.45 -27.55
CA ASN A 199 11.84 14.29 -27.09
C ASN A 199 11.23 13.85 -25.75
N GLY A 200 12.04 13.23 -24.87
CA GLY A 200 11.57 12.75 -23.57
C GLY A 200 10.56 11.61 -23.65
N LYS A 201 10.61 10.81 -24.72
CA LYS A 201 9.75 9.64 -24.91
C LYS A 201 10.57 8.39 -25.11
N ASP A 202 10.11 7.29 -24.53
CA ASP A 202 10.62 5.97 -24.87
C ASP A 202 9.98 5.50 -26.19
N VAL A 203 10.79 5.41 -27.24
CA VAL A 203 10.37 4.98 -28.58
C VAL A 203 9.73 3.58 -28.56
N ASP A 204 10.19 2.69 -27.67
CA ASP A 204 9.62 1.34 -27.53
C ASP A 204 8.23 1.39 -26.90
N CYS A 205 8.03 2.25 -25.89
CA CYS A 205 6.74 2.45 -25.24
C CYS A 205 5.68 2.98 -26.22
N GLU A 206 6.02 3.99 -27.03
CA GLU A 206 5.07 4.57 -27.99
C GLU A 206 4.73 3.57 -29.12
N ASN A 207 5.70 2.74 -29.55
CA ASN A 207 5.44 1.68 -30.52
C ASN A 207 4.48 0.60 -29.97
N LYS A 208 4.70 0.14 -28.73
CA LYS A 208 3.81 -0.82 -28.04
C LYS A 208 2.42 -0.25 -27.83
N LYS A 209 2.32 1.02 -27.44
CA LYS A 209 1.04 1.73 -27.31
C LYS A 209 0.26 1.74 -28.61
N LYS A 210 0.91 2.10 -29.72
CA LYS A 210 0.28 2.16 -31.04
C LYS A 210 -0.21 0.77 -31.47
N LYS A 211 0.63 -0.26 -31.27
CA LYS A 211 0.28 -1.65 -31.58
C LYS A 211 -0.91 -2.16 -30.74
N TYR A 212 -0.93 -1.90 -29.44
CA TYR A 212 -2.07 -2.22 -28.56
C TYR A 212 -3.36 -1.50 -29.00
N GLN A 213 -3.29 -0.19 -29.29
CA GLN A 213 -4.44 0.58 -29.75
C GLN A 213 -5.03 0.01 -31.04
N ASN A 214 -4.18 -0.39 -31.98
CA ASN A 214 -4.63 -1.00 -33.24
C ASN A 214 -5.24 -2.40 -33.03
N LEU A 215 -4.66 -3.23 -32.16
CA LEU A 215 -5.24 -4.53 -31.79
C LEU A 215 -6.61 -4.37 -31.09
N ALA A 216 -6.74 -3.39 -30.20
CA ALA A 216 -7.99 -3.09 -29.53
C ALA A 216 -9.07 -2.62 -30.53
N LYS A 217 -8.71 -1.70 -31.43
CA LYS A 217 -9.61 -1.26 -32.52
C LYS A 217 -10.08 -2.43 -33.36
N LEU A 218 -9.17 -3.31 -33.76
CA LEU A 218 -9.48 -4.49 -34.56
C LEU A 218 -10.43 -5.45 -33.82
N TYR A 219 -10.11 -5.78 -32.56
CA TYR A 219 -10.91 -6.65 -31.72
C TYR A 219 -12.35 -6.14 -31.56
N TYR A 220 -12.49 -4.87 -31.18
CA TYR A 220 -13.81 -4.27 -30.95
C TYR A 220 -14.60 -4.11 -32.25
N ALA A 221 -13.95 -3.77 -33.37
CA ALA A 221 -14.62 -3.66 -34.65
C ALA A 221 -15.22 -5.01 -35.12
N ILE A 222 -14.48 -6.10 -34.96
CA ILE A 222 -14.97 -7.45 -35.29
C ILE A 222 -16.10 -7.86 -34.34
N ARG A 223 -15.98 -7.57 -33.04
CA ARG A 223 -17.06 -7.87 -32.08
C ARG A 223 -18.33 -7.09 -32.34
N ILE A 224 -18.24 -5.82 -32.73
CA ILE A 224 -19.40 -5.02 -33.14
C ILE A 224 -20.04 -5.63 -34.38
N ARG A 225 -19.25 -5.98 -35.41
CA ARG A 225 -19.75 -6.63 -36.62
C ARG A 225 -20.55 -7.90 -36.29
N ASP A 226 -19.96 -8.80 -35.50
CA ASP A 226 -20.55 -10.10 -35.20
C ASP A 226 -21.77 -9.97 -34.28
N ALA A 227 -21.72 -9.09 -33.27
CA ALA A 227 -22.85 -8.82 -32.39
C ALA A 227 -24.00 -8.10 -33.12
N ASN A 228 -23.70 -7.18 -34.03
CA ASN A 228 -24.70 -6.50 -34.84
C ASN A 228 -25.41 -7.48 -35.78
N LYS A 229 -24.63 -8.35 -36.46
CA LYS A 229 -25.19 -9.42 -37.29
C LYS A 229 -26.09 -10.36 -36.48
N LYS A 230 -25.64 -10.80 -35.30
CA LYS A 230 -26.43 -11.64 -34.38
C LYS A 230 -27.73 -10.95 -33.94
N ALA A 231 -27.68 -9.66 -33.62
CA ALA A 231 -28.86 -8.89 -33.24
C ALA A 231 -29.85 -8.76 -34.41
N ASP A 232 -29.37 -8.54 -35.63
CA ASP A 232 -30.18 -8.46 -36.85
C ASP A 232 -30.82 -9.81 -37.20
N ASP A 233 -30.07 -10.92 -37.10
CA ASP A 233 -30.58 -12.27 -37.37
C ASP A 233 -31.64 -12.70 -36.35
N LEU A 234 -31.44 -12.38 -35.06
CA LEU A 234 -32.44 -12.63 -34.01
C LEU A 234 -33.67 -11.73 -34.16
N LYS A 235 -33.49 -10.49 -34.63
CA LYS A 235 -34.62 -9.60 -34.95
C LYS A 235 -35.47 -10.17 -36.08
N ARG A 236 -34.85 -10.66 -37.16
CA ARG A 236 -35.55 -11.32 -38.27
C ARG A 236 -36.30 -12.56 -37.79
N THR A 237 -35.69 -13.36 -36.93
CA THR A 237 -36.33 -14.56 -36.32
C THR A 237 -37.54 -14.16 -35.47
N TYR A 238 -37.39 -13.16 -34.59
CA TYR A 238 -38.49 -12.61 -33.79
C TYR A 238 -39.64 -12.09 -34.68
N ASP A 239 -39.33 -11.25 -35.68
CA ASP A 239 -40.33 -10.68 -36.58
C ASP A 239 -41.06 -11.76 -37.39
N PHE A 240 -40.37 -12.84 -37.77
CA PHE A 240 -40.96 -14.00 -38.45
C PHE A 240 -41.90 -14.78 -37.52
N VAL A 241 -41.44 -15.15 -36.32
CA VAL A 241 -42.24 -15.92 -35.33
C VAL A 241 -43.47 -15.12 -34.89
N LYS A 242 -43.33 -13.81 -34.68
CA LYS A 242 -44.45 -12.92 -34.36
C LYS A 242 -45.53 -12.94 -35.45
N LYS A 243 -45.13 -12.83 -36.73
CA LYS A 243 -46.06 -12.88 -37.88
C LYS A 243 -46.72 -14.24 -38.05
N GLU A 244 -46.01 -15.34 -37.77
CA GLU A 244 -46.60 -16.69 -37.83
C GLU A 244 -47.65 -16.93 -36.75
N GLU A 245 -47.38 -16.52 -35.51
CA GLU A 245 -48.34 -16.71 -34.40
C GLU A 245 -49.56 -15.79 -34.53
N GLU A 246 -49.40 -14.57 -35.06
CA GLU A 246 -50.53 -13.68 -35.35
C GLU A 246 -51.51 -14.27 -36.39
N LYS A 247 -51.01 -15.06 -37.36
CA LYS A 247 -51.85 -15.75 -38.36
C LYS A 247 -52.69 -16.91 -37.78
N LYS A 248 -52.33 -17.45 -36.62
CA LYS A 248 -53.09 -18.55 -35.99
C LYS A 248 -54.37 -18.07 -35.28
N LYS A 249 -54.49 -16.78 -34.95
CA LYS A 249 -55.67 -16.18 -34.30
C LYS A 249 -56.93 -16.12 -35.19
N THR A 250 -56.81 -16.18 -36.52
CA THR A 250 -57.94 -15.99 -37.46
C THR A 250 -58.61 -17.28 -37.96
N ARG A 251 -58.06 -18.47 -37.69
CA ARG A 251 -58.60 -19.77 -38.16
C ARG A 251 -59.95 -20.25 -37.55
N PRO A 252 -60.35 -19.94 -36.30
CA PRO A 252 -61.56 -20.54 -35.70
C PRO A 252 -62.90 -20.01 -36.23
N GLN A 253 -62.96 -18.79 -36.79
CA GLN A 253 -64.23 -18.17 -37.22
C GLN A 253 -64.75 -18.67 -38.57
N ASP A 254 -63.87 -19.13 -39.47
CA ASP A 254 -64.26 -19.58 -40.82
C ASP A 254 -64.81 -21.03 -40.83
N ILE A 255 -64.36 -21.87 -39.89
CA ILE A 255 -64.79 -23.28 -39.79
C ILE A 255 -66.25 -23.40 -39.32
N LYS A 256 -66.68 -22.52 -38.39
CA LYS A 256 -68.07 -22.48 -37.89
C LYS A 256 -69.06 -22.03 -38.97
N LYS A 257 -68.70 -21.02 -39.77
CA LYS A 257 -69.53 -20.54 -40.89
C LYS A 257 -69.72 -21.59 -41.99
N SER A 258 -68.68 -22.38 -42.30
CA SER A 258 -68.78 -23.47 -43.29
C SER A 258 -69.71 -24.59 -42.81
N TYR A 259 -69.61 -24.98 -41.54
CA TYR A 259 -70.44 -26.04 -40.97
C TYR A 259 -71.94 -25.68 -40.93
N ASP A 260 -72.27 -24.45 -40.54
CA ASP A 260 -73.66 -23.99 -40.52
C ASP A 260 -74.28 -23.93 -41.93
N ALA A 261 -73.47 -23.59 -42.95
CA ALA A 261 -73.89 -23.59 -44.35
C ALA A 261 -74.16 -25.01 -44.89
N ASP A 262 -73.31 -25.99 -44.54
CA ASP A 262 -73.49 -27.39 -44.95
C ASP A 262 -74.73 -28.02 -44.30
N ILE A 263 -75.01 -27.71 -43.02
CA ILE A 263 -76.25 -28.13 -42.35
C ILE A 263 -77.48 -27.53 -43.04
N ALA A 264 -77.43 -26.25 -43.45
CA ALA A 264 -78.55 -25.63 -44.16
C ALA A 264 -78.81 -26.32 -45.51
N ALA A 265 -77.76 -26.67 -46.26
CA ALA A 265 -77.88 -27.37 -47.53
C ALA A 265 -78.50 -28.79 -47.41
N ILE A 266 -78.22 -29.49 -46.31
CA ILE A 266 -78.82 -30.81 -46.02
C ILE A 266 -80.31 -30.69 -45.68
N LYS A 267 -80.69 -29.66 -44.92
CA LYS A 267 -82.11 -29.37 -44.64
C LYS A 267 -82.91 -29.06 -45.91
N VAL A 268 -82.30 -28.37 -46.88
CA VAL A 268 -82.92 -28.12 -48.19
C VAL A 268 -83.09 -29.41 -48.99
N ALA A 269 -82.11 -30.32 -48.98
CA ALA A 269 -82.21 -31.61 -49.65
C ALA A 269 -83.33 -32.50 -49.09
N ALA A 270 -83.71 -32.32 -47.82
CA ALA A 270 -84.78 -33.07 -47.16
C ALA A 270 -86.19 -32.52 -47.41
N VAL A 271 -86.37 -31.47 -48.22
CA VAL A 271 -87.69 -30.93 -48.56
C VAL A 271 -88.66 -31.98 -49.15
N PRO A 272 -88.24 -32.94 -50.00
CA PRO A 272 -89.12 -34.01 -50.48
C PRO A 272 -89.64 -34.95 -49.37
N LEU A 273 -88.95 -34.99 -48.24
CA LEU A 273 -89.31 -35.75 -47.02
C LEU A 273 -90.07 -34.87 -46.01
N SER A 274 -90.51 -33.68 -46.42
CA SER A 274 -91.32 -32.81 -45.56
C SER A 274 -92.71 -33.39 -45.30
N SER A 275 -93.26 -33.04 -44.14
CA SER A 275 -94.58 -33.51 -43.69
C SER A 275 -95.71 -33.27 -44.71
N ALA A 276 -95.61 -32.23 -45.54
CA ALA A 276 -96.60 -31.93 -46.58
C ALA A 276 -96.59 -32.95 -47.74
N GLN A 277 -95.41 -33.43 -48.18
CA GLN A 277 -95.31 -34.43 -49.25
C GLN A 277 -95.62 -35.84 -48.74
N ILE A 278 -95.18 -36.15 -47.51
CA ILE A 278 -95.49 -37.42 -46.82
C ILE A 278 -97.01 -37.53 -46.59
N ALA A 279 -97.69 -36.47 -46.14
CA ALA A 279 -99.15 -36.48 -45.96
C ALA A 279 -99.89 -36.78 -47.27
N GLN A 280 -99.41 -36.26 -48.40
CA GLN A 280 -100.01 -36.54 -49.71
C GLN A 280 -99.78 -37.99 -50.15
N LEU A 281 -98.62 -38.59 -49.82
CA LEU A 281 -98.34 -40.00 -50.09
C LEU A 281 -99.19 -40.93 -49.22
N SER A 282 -99.45 -40.54 -47.97
CA SER A 282 -100.26 -41.31 -47.02
C SER A 282 -101.67 -41.59 -47.57
N CYS A 283 -102.29 -40.60 -48.22
CA CYS A 283 -103.61 -40.78 -48.84
C CYS A 283 -103.57 -41.81 -49.98
N ASP A 284 -102.54 -41.77 -50.83
CA ASP A 284 -102.39 -42.72 -51.93
C ASP A 284 -102.10 -44.15 -51.40
N VAL A 285 -101.28 -44.28 -50.35
CA VAL A 285 -100.95 -45.57 -49.71
C VAL A 285 -102.17 -46.18 -49.00
N SER A 286 -102.95 -45.37 -48.27
CA SER A 286 -104.20 -45.85 -47.66
C SER A 286 -105.22 -46.32 -48.69
N ALA A 287 -105.23 -45.72 -49.89
CA ALA A 287 -106.12 -46.12 -50.98
C ALA A 287 -105.75 -47.50 -51.59
N LEU A 288 -104.50 -47.96 -51.44
CA LEU A 288 -104.08 -49.28 -51.91
C LEU A 288 -104.58 -50.43 -51.02
N GLY A 289 -104.77 -50.19 -49.73
CA GLY A 289 -105.17 -51.23 -48.76
C GLY A 289 -104.16 -52.36 -48.55
N ASN A 290 -102.92 -52.22 -49.05
CA ASN A 290 -101.86 -53.21 -48.87
C ASN A 290 -101.12 -52.96 -47.55
N LEU A 291 -101.19 -53.94 -46.64
CA LEU A 291 -100.60 -53.86 -45.30
C LEU A 291 -99.06 -53.74 -45.35
N SER A 292 -98.42 -54.50 -46.24
CA SER A 292 -96.96 -54.53 -46.42
C SER A 292 -96.41 -53.18 -46.91
N VAL A 293 -97.14 -52.52 -47.82
CA VAL A 293 -96.82 -51.18 -48.32
C VAL A 293 -97.08 -50.12 -47.24
N SER A 294 -98.12 -50.30 -46.42
CA SER A 294 -98.44 -49.38 -45.32
C SER A 294 -97.38 -49.41 -44.22
N GLU A 295 -96.94 -50.61 -43.81
CA GLU A 295 -95.83 -50.78 -42.84
C GLU A 295 -94.53 -50.16 -43.37
N ALA A 296 -94.21 -50.37 -44.65
CA ALA A 296 -93.03 -49.79 -45.26
C ALA A 296 -93.13 -48.26 -45.34
N PHE A 297 -94.31 -47.72 -45.62
CA PHE A 297 -94.54 -46.28 -45.63
C PHE A 297 -94.44 -45.66 -44.22
N GLU A 298 -94.90 -46.34 -43.17
CA GLU A 298 -94.74 -45.87 -41.79
C GLU A 298 -93.26 -45.63 -41.45
N VAL A 299 -92.37 -46.55 -41.86
CA VAL A 299 -90.92 -46.38 -41.70
C VAL A 299 -90.41 -45.12 -42.40
N ILE A 300 -90.92 -44.78 -43.59
CA ILE A 300 -90.56 -43.54 -44.31
C ILE A 300 -91.15 -42.30 -43.62
N SER A 301 -92.35 -42.41 -43.05
CA SER A 301 -93.03 -41.30 -42.37
C SER A 301 -92.34 -40.86 -41.08
N GLU A 302 -91.60 -41.78 -40.43
CA GLU A 302 -90.77 -41.52 -39.26
C GLU A 302 -89.36 -41.01 -39.64
N PHE A 303 -89.20 -40.36 -40.78
CA PHE A 303 -87.91 -39.79 -41.17
C PHE A 303 -87.49 -38.66 -40.24
N ASP A 304 -86.38 -38.85 -39.50
CA ASP A 304 -85.78 -37.84 -38.63
C ASP A 304 -84.44 -37.36 -39.18
N ILE A 305 -84.44 -36.13 -39.69
CA ILE A 305 -83.21 -35.48 -40.18
C ILE A 305 -82.17 -35.25 -39.07
N GLY A 306 -82.61 -35.09 -37.81
CA GLY A 306 -81.73 -34.96 -36.66
C GLY A 306 -80.92 -36.24 -36.40
N GLU A 307 -81.57 -37.39 -36.48
CA GLU A 307 -80.92 -38.71 -36.39
C GLU A 307 -79.88 -38.90 -37.52
N VAL A 308 -80.23 -38.54 -38.76
CA VAL A 308 -79.37 -38.68 -39.93
C VAL A 308 -78.12 -37.79 -39.83
N ILE A 309 -78.28 -36.54 -39.39
CA ILE A 309 -77.15 -35.63 -39.17
C ILE A 309 -76.24 -36.13 -38.03
N ALA A 310 -76.82 -36.64 -36.95
CA ALA A 310 -76.06 -37.16 -35.81
C ALA A 310 -75.26 -38.42 -36.16
N LYS A 311 -75.86 -39.34 -36.93
CA LYS A 311 -75.21 -40.58 -37.38
C LYS A 311 -74.29 -40.39 -38.58
N LYS A 312 -74.36 -39.25 -39.27
CA LYS A 312 -73.64 -38.93 -40.51
C LYS A 312 -73.89 -39.91 -41.66
N SER A 313 -75.03 -40.57 -41.64
CA SER A 313 -75.46 -41.52 -42.66
C SER A 313 -76.97 -41.67 -42.58
N VAL A 314 -77.62 -41.90 -43.71
CA VAL A 314 -79.03 -42.29 -43.76
C VAL A 314 -79.16 -43.74 -43.32
N PRO A 315 -79.94 -44.05 -42.28
CA PRO A 315 -80.17 -45.44 -41.85
C PRO A 315 -80.73 -46.33 -42.98
N VAL A 316 -80.17 -47.53 -43.11
CA VAL A 316 -80.53 -48.50 -44.17
C VAL A 316 -82.03 -48.82 -44.19
N LYS A 317 -82.71 -48.77 -43.04
CA LYS A 317 -84.16 -49.00 -42.90
C LYS A 317 -85.01 -48.17 -43.88
N TYR A 318 -84.58 -46.95 -44.22
CA TYR A 318 -85.32 -46.07 -45.13
C TYR A 318 -85.19 -46.53 -46.59
N PHE A 319 -84.01 -47.00 -47.01
CA PHE A 319 -83.80 -47.58 -48.34
C PHE A 319 -84.50 -48.94 -48.47
N ASP A 320 -84.46 -49.77 -47.42
CA ASP A 320 -85.15 -51.06 -47.41
C ASP A 320 -86.68 -50.88 -47.51
N ALA A 321 -87.23 -49.88 -46.82
CA ALA A 321 -88.65 -49.54 -46.89
C ALA A 321 -89.09 -49.15 -48.31
N ILE A 322 -88.30 -48.32 -49.00
CA ILE A 322 -88.57 -47.94 -50.39
C ILE A 322 -88.50 -49.16 -51.31
N SER A 323 -87.44 -49.96 -51.20
CA SER A 323 -87.26 -51.18 -52.01
C SER A 323 -88.40 -52.17 -51.78
N LYS A 324 -88.92 -52.25 -50.55
CA LYS A 324 -90.10 -53.06 -50.20
C LYS A 324 -91.34 -52.51 -50.91
N ILE A 325 -91.59 -51.20 -50.90
CA ILE A 325 -92.72 -50.60 -51.64
C ILE A 325 -92.62 -50.88 -53.15
N GLU A 326 -91.44 -50.70 -53.75
CA GLU A 326 -91.22 -50.94 -55.18
C GLU A 326 -91.42 -52.42 -55.57
N ARG A 327 -91.03 -53.35 -54.70
CA ARG A 327 -91.21 -54.79 -54.94
C ARG A 327 -92.65 -55.25 -54.80
N GLU A 328 -93.38 -54.70 -53.83
CA GLU A 328 -94.77 -55.09 -53.55
C GLU A 328 -95.77 -54.45 -54.53
N ILE A 329 -95.35 -53.39 -55.24
CA ILE A 329 -96.11 -52.76 -56.32
C ILE A 329 -95.50 -53.21 -57.66
N SER A 330 -95.95 -54.36 -58.19
CA SER A 330 -95.49 -54.87 -59.50
C SER A 330 -96.01 -54.02 -60.66
N VAL A 331 -95.12 -53.63 -61.57
CA VAL A 331 -95.45 -52.87 -62.79
C VAL A 331 -96.19 -53.74 -63.82
N GLU A 332 -96.03 -55.06 -63.76
CA GLU A 332 -96.64 -56.02 -64.69
C GLU A 332 -98.14 -56.24 -64.40
N ASP A 333 -98.53 -56.32 -63.12
CA ASP A 333 -99.94 -56.48 -62.69
C ASP A 333 -100.81 -55.26 -63.05
N ILE A 334 -100.19 -54.07 -63.05
CA ILE A 334 -100.84 -52.80 -63.42
C ILE A 334 -101.23 -52.76 -64.91
N HIS A 335 -100.48 -53.46 -65.77
CA HIS A 335 -100.63 -53.38 -67.21
C HIS A 335 -101.67 -54.38 -67.77
N GLU A 336 -101.79 -55.57 -67.17
CA GLU A 336 -102.76 -56.61 -67.57
C GLU A 336 -104.21 -56.26 -67.19
N GLU A 337 -104.47 -55.78 -65.96
CA GLU A 337 -105.83 -55.42 -65.52
C GLU A 337 -106.43 -54.26 -66.33
N ASN A 338 -105.61 -53.28 -66.70
CA ASN A 338 -106.04 -52.11 -67.48
C ASN A 338 -106.48 -52.49 -68.90
N SER A 339 -105.80 -53.48 -69.50
CA SER A 339 -106.12 -53.95 -70.85
C SER A 339 -107.46 -54.71 -70.90
N THR A 340 -107.72 -55.53 -69.88
CA THR A 340 -108.92 -56.36 -69.73
C THR A 340 -110.18 -55.52 -69.51
N ILE A 341 -110.08 -54.48 -68.67
CA ILE A 341 -111.19 -53.57 -68.37
C ILE A 341 -111.59 -52.76 -69.61
N ASN A 342 -110.61 -52.29 -70.39
CA ASN A 342 -110.86 -51.55 -71.64
C ASN A 342 -111.58 -52.43 -72.66
N ALA A 343 -111.15 -53.69 -72.83
CA ALA A 343 -111.80 -54.64 -73.73
C ALA A 343 -113.26 -54.94 -73.31
N MET A 344 -113.54 -55.09 -72.00
CA MET A 344 -114.92 -55.26 -71.49
C MET A 344 -115.81 -54.06 -71.82
N LEU A 345 -115.29 -52.85 -71.67
CA LEU A 345 -116.01 -51.60 -71.95
C LEU A 345 -116.40 -51.49 -73.42
N ASP A 346 -115.48 -51.86 -74.31
CA ASP A 346 -115.71 -51.89 -75.75
C ASP A 346 -116.79 -52.91 -76.13
N ILE A 347 -116.72 -54.13 -75.56
CA ILE A 347 -117.74 -55.16 -75.77
C ILE A 347 -119.11 -54.67 -75.28
N ILE A 348 -119.20 -54.10 -74.08
CA ILE A 348 -120.44 -53.54 -73.54
C ILE A 348 -121.01 -52.48 -74.48
N ASN A 349 -120.17 -51.56 -74.97
CA ASN A 349 -120.61 -50.48 -75.87
C ASN A 349 -121.12 -51.01 -77.21
N VAL A 350 -120.52 -52.07 -77.76
CA VAL A 350 -121.01 -52.73 -78.97
C VAL A 350 -122.36 -53.39 -78.72
N LEU A 351 -122.46 -54.20 -77.67
CA LEU A 351 -123.69 -54.93 -77.34
C LEU A 351 -124.84 -53.97 -76.99
N ARG A 352 -124.55 -52.80 -76.39
CA ARG A 352 -125.56 -51.84 -75.94
C ARG A 352 -126.36 -51.25 -77.11
N LYS A 353 -125.81 -51.26 -78.32
CA LYS A 353 -126.50 -50.82 -79.54
C LYS A 353 -127.71 -51.68 -79.89
N TYR A 354 -127.72 -52.96 -79.48
CA TYR A 354 -128.77 -53.93 -79.81
C TYR A 354 -129.71 -54.25 -78.63
N LYS A 355 -129.61 -53.50 -77.53
CA LYS A 355 -130.29 -53.75 -76.24
C LYS A 355 -131.82 -53.89 -76.36
N ASN A 356 -132.45 -53.21 -77.33
CA ASN A 356 -133.90 -53.19 -77.48
C ASN A 356 -134.45 -54.28 -78.43
N GLU A 357 -133.58 -55.09 -79.06
CA GLU A 357 -134.00 -56.01 -80.14
C GLU A 357 -134.42 -57.41 -79.67
N ASN A 358 -134.60 -57.63 -78.36
CA ASN A 358 -135.01 -58.92 -77.77
C ASN A 358 -134.23 -60.14 -78.31
N ILE A 359 -132.93 -59.95 -78.53
CA ILE A 359 -132.03 -60.97 -79.08
C ILE A 359 -131.68 -61.99 -78.00
N ASN A 360 -131.83 -63.27 -78.33
CA ASN A 360 -131.36 -64.38 -77.51
C ASN A 360 -130.10 -64.95 -78.15
N ILE A 361 -128.96 -64.88 -77.45
CA ILE A 361 -127.70 -65.41 -77.95
C ILE A 361 -127.63 -66.89 -77.56
N PRO A 362 -127.41 -67.80 -78.54
CA PRO A 362 -127.24 -69.22 -78.26
C PRO A 362 -126.22 -69.46 -77.14
N ASP A 363 -126.53 -70.37 -76.22
CA ASP A 363 -125.73 -70.77 -75.05
C ASP A 363 -125.47 -69.71 -73.96
N LEU A 364 -125.69 -68.42 -74.23
CA LEU A 364 -125.49 -67.31 -73.28
C LEU A 364 -126.78 -66.66 -72.80
N GLY A 365 -127.91 -66.97 -73.43
CA GLY A 365 -129.23 -66.47 -73.08
C GLY A 365 -129.49 -65.04 -73.59
N SER A 366 -130.43 -64.34 -72.94
CA SER A 366 -130.89 -63.03 -73.43
C SER A 366 -129.75 -62.02 -73.43
N LEU A 367 -129.59 -61.28 -74.53
CA LEU A 367 -128.62 -60.20 -74.67
C LEU A 367 -128.73 -59.23 -73.49
N ASN A 368 -129.95 -58.89 -73.06
CA ASN A 368 -130.16 -57.97 -71.95
C ASN A 368 -129.62 -58.50 -70.61
N ASN A 369 -129.71 -59.80 -70.38
CA ASN A 369 -129.13 -60.43 -69.19
C ASN A 369 -127.61 -60.46 -69.27
N LEU A 370 -127.04 -60.81 -70.42
CA LEU A 370 -125.59 -60.80 -70.64
C LEU A 370 -125.02 -59.38 -70.44
N LEU A 371 -125.69 -58.38 -71.01
CA LEU A 371 -125.27 -56.98 -70.95
C LEU A 371 -125.37 -56.43 -69.52
N SER A 372 -126.44 -56.75 -68.80
CA SER A 372 -126.57 -56.39 -67.38
C SER A 372 -125.51 -57.06 -66.51
N LYS A 373 -125.11 -58.29 -66.85
CA LYS A 373 -124.04 -59.01 -66.15
C LYS A 373 -122.67 -58.38 -66.45
N LEU A 374 -122.35 -58.13 -67.72
CA LEU A 374 -121.12 -57.44 -68.13
C LEU A 374 -121.04 -56.02 -67.54
N GLU A 375 -122.11 -55.24 -67.55
CA GLU A 375 -122.15 -53.90 -66.94
C GLU A 375 -121.93 -53.96 -65.41
N ARG A 376 -122.47 -54.98 -64.74
CA ARG A 376 -122.21 -55.20 -63.31
C ARG A 376 -120.75 -55.58 -63.07
N ASP A 377 -120.21 -56.52 -63.84
CA ASP A 377 -118.82 -56.98 -63.70
C ASP A 377 -117.83 -55.85 -64.01
N TYR A 378 -118.09 -55.06 -65.05
CA TYR A 378 -117.33 -53.84 -65.36
C TYR A 378 -117.38 -52.80 -64.23
N LYS A 379 -118.54 -52.59 -63.58
CA LYS A 379 -118.66 -51.67 -62.44
C LYS A 379 -117.92 -52.16 -61.18
N VAL A 380 -117.74 -53.48 -61.04
CA VAL A 380 -116.93 -54.09 -59.99
C VAL A 380 -115.44 -53.92 -60.29
N GLN A 381 -115.01 -54.20 -61.53
CA GLN A 381 -113.59 -54.11 -61.94
C GLN A 381 -113.09 -52.66 -62.11
N SER A 382 -113.93 -51.71 -62.54
CA SER A 382 -113.53 -50.29 -62.66
C SER A 382 -113.18 -49.61 -61.34
N ARG A 383 -113.51 -50.21 -60.18
CA ARG A 383 -113.01 -49.77 -58.87
C ARG A 383 -111.49 -49.96 -58.72
N SER A 384 -110.87 -50.86 -59.49
CA SER A 384 -109.43 -51.13 -59.51
C SER A 384 -108.61 -50.04 -60.23
N ILE A 385 -109.23 -49.18 -61.04
CA ILE A 385 -108.55 -48.09 -61.77
C ILE A 385 -107.99 -47.03 -60.79
N GLY A 386 -108.72 -46.74 -59.70
CA GLY A 386 -108.24 -45.83 -58.65
C GLY A 386 -106.97 -46.35 -57.97
N VAL A 387 -106.89 -47.66 -57.75
CA VAL A 387 -105.73 -48.36 -57.18
C VAL A 387 -104.53 -48.23 -58.10
N VAL A 388 -104.68 -48.53 -59.40
CA VAL A 388 -103.61 -48.40 -60.40
C VAL A 388 -103.05 -46.97 -60.50
N SER A 389 -103.91 -45.96 -60.51
CA SER A 389 -103.47 -44.55 -60.55
C SER A 389 -102.71 -44.14 -59.29
N SER A 390 -103.09 -44.71 -58.14
CA SER A 390 -102.43 -44.46 -56.85
C SER A 390 -101.09 -45.19 -56.79
N SER A 391 -101.00 -46.44 -57.26
CA SER A 391 -99.74 -47.20 -57.41
C SER A 391 -98.70 -46.42 -58.22
N LYS A 392 -99.09 -45.85 -59.37
CA LYS A 392 -98.17 -45.08 -60.21
C LYS A 392 -97.66 -43.81 -59.53
N ARG A 393 -98.53 -43.07 -58.84
CA ARG A 393 -98.16 -41.87 -58.06
C ARG A 393 -97.25 -42.22 -56.89
N ILE A 394 -97.48 -43.37 -56.23
CA ILE A 394 -96.64 -43.86 -55.15
C ILE A 394 -95.24 -44.17 -55.68
N LEU A 395 -95.13 -44.95 -56.75
CA LEU A 395 -93.82 -45.29 -57.34
C LEU A 395 -93.03 -44.04 -57.77
N GLU A 396 -93.68 -43.09 -58.43
CA GLU A 396 -93.03 -41.83 -58.84
C GLU A 396 -92.50 -41.03 -57.64
N LYS A 397 -93.31 -40.88 -56.59
CA LYS A 397 -92.93 -40.11 -55.41
C LYS A 397 -91.91 -40.85 -54.54
N VAL A 398 -92.01 -42.17 -54.43
CA VAL A 398 -91.04 -43.01 -53.73
C VAL A 398 -89.68 -42.96 -54.43
N GLY A 399 -89.63 -42.94 -55.76
CA GLY A 399 -88.39 -42.72 -56.51
C GLY A 399 -87.76 -41.34 -56.28
N ASN A 400 -88.59 -40.28 -56.12
CA ASN A 400 -88.10 -38.96 -55.73
C ASN A 400 -87.51 -38.96 -54.30
N ILE A 401 -88.15 -39.68 -53.38
CA ILE A 401 -87.66 -39.84 -52.01
C ILE A 401 -86.32 -40.60 -52.01
N TRP A 402 -86.20 -41.67 -52.79
CA TRP A 402 -84.94 -42.43 -52.93
C TRP A 402 -83.79 -41.53 -53.36
N THR A 403 -84.03 -40.70 -54.38
CA THR A 403 -83.04 -39.75 -54.89
C THR A 403 -82.64 -38.72 -53.83
N ALA A 404 -83.61 -38.21 -53.05
CA ALA A 404 -83.35 -37.29 -51.95
C ALA A 404 -82.53 -37.94 -50.83
N LEU A 405 -82.81 -39.21 -50.48
CA LEU A 405 -82.05 -39.94 -49.46
C LEU A 405 -80.59 -40.15 -49.87
N ILE A 406 -80.31 -40.46 -51.15
CA ILE A 406 -78.94 -40.56 -51.67
C ILE A 406 -78.21 -39.22 -51.59
N ASP A 407 -78.86 -38.12 -51.98
CA ASP A 407 -78.26 -36.78 -51.91
C ASP A 407 -77.98 -36.36 -50.46
N ILE A 408 -78.91 -36.65 -49.55
CA ILE A 408 -78.71 -36.43 -48.11
C ILE A 408 -77.52 -37.26 -47.60
N ASP A 409 -77.48 -38.57 -47.87
CA ASP A 409 -76.42 -39.47 -47.43
C ASP A 409 -75.03 -39.01 -47.89
N GLY A 410 -74.92 -38.63 -49.17
CA GLY A 410 -73.70 -38.09 -49.75
C GLY A 410 -73.25 -36.76 -49.14
N LYS A 411 -74.19 -35.94 -48.64
CA LYS A 411 -73.89 -34.68 -47.95
C LYS A 411 -73.56 -34.90 -46.46
N VAL A 412 -74.31 -35.75 -45.75
CA VAL A 412 -74.07 -36.01 -44.32
C VAL A 412 -72.77 -36.79 -44.09
N GLY A 413 -72.38 -37.70 -44.98
CA GLY A 413 -71.10 -38.39 -44.91
C GLY A 413 -69.89 -37.44 -45.03
N LYS A 414 -70.07 -36.25 -45.64
CA LYS A 414 -69.04 -35.22 -45.79
C LYS A 414 -69.03 -34.18 -44.66
N LEU A 415 -69.99 -34.24 -43.71
CA LEU A 415 -70.07 -33.30 -42.61
C LEU A 415 -68.85 -33.44 -41.67
N LYS A 416 -68.11 -32.34 -41.55
CA LYS A 416 -67.02 -32.18 -40.57
C LYS A 416 -67.52 -31.31 -39.40
N PRO A 417 -67.97 -31.91 -38.29
CA PRO A 417 -68.39 -31.14 -37.13
C PRO A 417 -67.20 -30.36 -36.57
N PRO A 418 -67.42 -29.13 -36.06
CA PRO A 418 -66.42 -28.46 -35.26
C PRO A 418 -66.09 -29.35 -34.06
N VAL A 419 -64.81 -29.66 -33.88
CA VAL A 419 -64.32 -30.46 -32.75
C VAL A 419 -64.76 -29.75 -31.46
N LYS A 420 -65.48 -30.45 -30.57
CA LYS A 420 -65.79 -29.94 -29.24
C LYS A 420 -64.47 -29.74 -28.49
N GLU A 421 -64.28 -28.53 -28.00
CA GLU A 421 -63.10 -28.06 -27.26
C GLU A 421 -62.86 -28.92 -26.00
N ASP A 422 -61.81 -29.75 -26.02
CA ASP A 422 -61.00 -29.95 -24.80
C ASP A 422 -60.03 -28.78 -24.71
N VAL A 423 -60.04 -28.11 -23.56
CA VAL A 423 -59.60 -26.73 -23.32
C VAL A 423 -58.05 -26.53 -23.31
N ASP A 424 -57.25 -27.52 -23.73
CA ASP A 424 -55.79 -27.50 -23.46
C ASP A 424 -54.82 -27.30 -24.64
N GLU A 425 -55.28 -27.15 -25.89
CA GLU A 425 -54.37 -26.71 -26.98
C GLU A 425 -54.58 -25.25 -27.35
N GLN A 426 -53.91 -24.37 -26.61
CA GLN A 426 -53.76 -22.96 -26.97
C GLN A 426 -53.09 -22.83 -28.35
N TYR A 427 -53.87 -22.41 -29.35
CA TYR A 427 -53.40 -22.12 -30.70
C TYR A 427 -52.47 -20.88 -30.81
N TYR A 428 -52.14 -20.22 -29.69
CA TYR A 428 -51.27 -19.04 -29.61
C TYR A 428 -50.18 -19.27 -28.56
N ASP A 429 -48.96 -19.58 -29.01
CA ASP A 429 -47.82 -19.78 -28.10
C ASP A 429 -47.17 -18.43 -27.78
N LYS A 430 -47.80 -17.70 -26.85
CA LYS A 430 -47.31 -16.41 -26.36
C LYS A 430 -45.89 -16.53 -25.79
N PHE A 431 -45.58 -17.66 -25.17
CA PHE A 431 -44.28 -17.92 -24.55
C PHE A 431 -43.17 -18.01 -25.60
N ARG A 432 -43.42 -18.61 -26.76
CA ARG A 432 -42.48 -18.66 -27.88
C ARG A 432 -42.14 -17.27 -28.41
N VAL A 433 -43.14 -16.39 -28.59
CA VAL A 433 -42.92 -15.00 -29.03
C VAL A 433 -42.13 -14.21 -27.99
N GLU A 434 -42.51 -14.31 -26.71
CA GLU A 434 -41.82 -13.62 -25.60
C GLU A 434 -40.37 -14.12 -25.42
N SER A 435 -40.11 -15.41 -25.67
CA SER A 435 -38.77 -16.01 -25.62
C SER A 435 -37.85 -15.47 -26.72
N GLU A 436 -38.33 -15.41 -27.97
CA GLU A 436 -37.54 -14.86 -29.09
C GLU A 436 -37.33 -13.34 -28.94
N GLU A 437 -38.33 -12.61 -28.42
CA GLU A 437 -38.17 -11.19 -28.09
C GLU A 437 -37.06 -10.98 -27.04
N ARG A 438 -37.03 -11.82 -26.00
CA ARG A 438 -36.02 -11.77 -24.95
C ARG A 438 -34.62 -12.04 -25.53
N LYS A 439 -34.48 -13.03 -26.41
CA LYS A 439 -33.20 -13.32 -27.11
C LYS A 439 -32.72 -12.11 -27.92
N TRP A 440 -33.60 -11.49 -28.69
CA TRP A 440 -33.26 -10.29 -29.46
C TRP A 440 -32.88 -9.10 -28.56
N ARG A 441 -33.67 -8.82 -27.52
CA ARG A 441 -33.36 -7.74 -26.55
C ARG A 441 -32.02 -7.96 -25.86
N ASN A 442 -31.71 -9.20 -25.47
CA ASN A 442 -30.42 -9.55 -24.87
C ASN A 442 -29.26 -9.30 -25.85
N ALA A 443 -29.40 -9.71 -27.11
CA ALA A 443 -28.37 -9.45 -28.13
C ALA A 443 -28.19 -7.94 -28.42
N LYS A 444 -29.28 -7.15 -28.38
CA LYS A 444 -29.20 -5.69 -28.52
C LYS A 444 -28.51 -5.02 -27.32
N ASN A 445 -28.77 -5.50 -26.11
CA ASN A 445 -28.09 -5.04 -24.91
C ASN A 445 -26.60 -5.40 -24.96
N GLU A 446 -26.26 -6.63 -25.37
CA GLU A 446 -24.88 -7.09 -25.58
C GLU A 446 -24.13 -6.19 -26.57
N LEU A 447 -24.74 -5.86 -27.71
CA LEU A 447 -24.19 -4.93 -28.69
C LEU A 447 -23.96 -3.53 -28.10
N THR A 448 -24.89 -3.04 -27.28
CA THR A 448 -24.79 -1.71 -26.64
C THR A 448 -23.61 -1.67 -25.66
N THR A 449 -23.42 -2.74 -24.88
CA THR A 449 -22.25 -2.89 -23.98
C THR A 449 -20.94 -2.95 -24.77
N ILE A 450 -20.89 -3.70 -25.87
CA ILE A 450 -19.69 -3.75 -26.72
C ILE A 450 -19.38 -2.36 -27.30
N CYS A 451 -20.38 -1.61 -27.75
CA CYS A 451 -20.19 -0.26 -28.30
C CYS A 451 -19.68 0.73 -27.24
N SER A 452 -20.16 0.62 -25.98
CA SER A 452 -19.68 1.51 -24.91
C SER A 452 -18.21 1.22 -24.56
N GLU A 453 -17.78 -0.04 -24.55
CA GLU A 453 -16.37 -0.40 -24.40
C GLU A 453 -15.51 0.05 -25.59
N ALA A 454 -15.99 -0.16 -26.81
CA ALA A 454 -15.31 0.18 -28.06
C ALA A 454 -15.09 1.69 -28.24
N SER A 455 -16.01 2.51 -27.70
CA SER A 455 -15.92 3.97 -27.79
C SER A 455 -14.62 4.54 -27.20
N LYS A 456 -14.03 3.86 -26.20
CA LYS A 456 -12.74 4.23 -25.59
C LYS A 456 -11.58 4.20 -26.60
N PHE A 457 -11.75 3.45 -27.68
CA PHE A 457 -10.77 3.29 -28.76
C PHE A 457 -11.21 4.00 -30.05
N GLY A 458 -12.30 4.78 -30.01
CA GLY A 458 -12.84 5.50 -31.16
C GLY A 458 -13.58 4.62 -32.17
N VAL A 459 -14.01 3.42 -31.77
CA VAL A 459 -14.77 2.50 -32.63
C VAL A 459 -16.24 2.48 -32.22
N ASP A 460 -17.14 2.60 -33.19
CA ASP A 460 -18.59 2.60 -33.02
C ASP A 460 -19.34 1.88 -34.16
N LEU A 461 -20.66 1.80 -34.05
CA LEU A 461 -21.55 1.17 -35.03
C LEU A 461 -21.50 1.81 -36.44
N SER A 462 -21.11 3.08 -36.54
CA SER A 462 -21.04 3.80 -37.82
C SER A 462 -19.70 3.63 -38.53
N ASN A 463 -18.62 3.37 -37.77
CA ASN A 463 -17.26 3.37 -38.30
C ASN A 463 -16.51 2.03 -38.17
N TYR A 464 -17.09 1.00 -37.53
CA TYR A 464 -16.39 -0.26 -37.25
C TYR A 464 -15.75 -0.91 -38.48
N ALA A 465 -16.42 -0.91 -39.64
CA ALA A 465 -15.87 -1.51 -40.86
C ALA A 465 -14.63 -0.76 -41.38
N THR A 466 -14.65 0.57 -41.27
CA THR A 466 -13.54 1.43 -41.67
C THR A 466 -12.36 1.29 -40.70
N GLU A 467 -12.62 1.31 -39.40
CA GLU A 467 -11.59 1.13 -38.38
C GLU A 467 -11.00 -0.29 -38.37
N GLN A 468 -11.81 -1.32 -38.67
CA GLN A 468 -11.31 -2.68 -38.90
C GLN A 468 -10.27 -2.71 -40.03
N SER A 469 -10.60 -2.10 -41.16
CA SER A 469 -9.74 -2.09 -42.34
C SER A 469 -8.43 -1.33 -42.09
N LYS A 470 -8.50 -0.17 -41.42
CA LYS A 470 -7.32 0.59 -41.02
C LYS A 470 -6.44 -0.18 -40.03
N ALA A 471 -7.04 -0.75 -38.99
CA ALA A 471 -6.30 -1.50 -37.98
C ALA A 471 -5.60 -2.73 -38.59
N ASN A 472 -6.26 -3.44 -39.53
CA ASN A 472 -5.63 -4.53 -40.27
C ASN A 472 -4.44 -4.07 -41.10
N ALA A 473 -4.55 -2.94 -41.81
CA ALA A 473 -3.43 -2.38 -42.58
C ALA A 473 -2.25 -1.99 -41.68
N GLU A 474 -2.52 -1.33 -40.55
CA GLU A 474 -1.48 -0.93 -39.59
C GLU A 474 -0.82 -2.12 -38.87
N LEU A 475 -1.52 -3.25 -38.76
CA LEU A 475 -1.00 -4.52 -38.22
C LEU A 475 -0.43 -5.44 -39.31
N GLY A 476 -0.29 -4.96 -40.55
CA GLY A 476 0.31 -5.72 -41.65
C GLY A 476 -0.50 -6.93 -42.09
N HIS A 477 -1.83 -6.88 -41.98
CA HIS A 477 -2.76 -7.94 -42.40
C HIS A 477 -2.60 -9.31 -41.72
N VAL A 478 -1.83 -9.37 -40.62
CA VAL A 478 -1.54 -10.62 -39.88
C VAL A 478 -2.82 -11.31 -39.37
N TYR A 479 -3.87 -10.53 -39.07
CA TYR A 479 -5.09 -11.01 -38.42
C TYR A 479 -6.29 -11.16 -39.37
N ASP A 480 -6.12 -11.00 -40.69
CA ASP A 480 -7.23 -11.06 -41.66
C ASP A 480 -7.99 -12.40 -41.63
N ARG A 481 -7.32 -13.49 -41.20
CA ARG A 481 -7.91 -14.83 -41.06
C ARG A 481 -7.93 -15.35 -39.61
N ALA A 482 -7.56 -14.53 -38.64
CA ALA A 482 -7.47 -14.92 -37.24
C ALA A 482 -8.86 -15.00 -36.59
N GLN A 483 -9.01 -15.89 -35.59
CA GLN A 483 -10.23 -15.93 -34.79
C GLN A 483 -10.26 -14.74 -33.81
N VAL A 484 -11.46 -14.34 -33.39
CA VAL A 484 -11.64 -13.25 -32.41
C VAL A 484 -10.88 -13.52 -31.11
N SER A 485 -10.78 -14.78 -30.70
CA SER A 485 -9.99 -15.23 -29.55
C SER A 485 -8.49 -14.95 -29.71
N ASP A 486 -7.95 -15.12 -30.92
CA ASP A 486 -6.52 -14.92 -31.19
C ASP A 486 -6.18 -13.43 -31.13
N ILE A 487 -7.08 -12.59 -31.67
CA ILE A 487 -6.96 -11.13 -31.61
C ILE A 487 -7.08 -10.65 -30.16
N PHE A 488 -7.99 -11.23 -29.37
CA PHE A 488 -8.12 -10.93 -27.94
C PHE A 488 -6.87 -11.30 -27.15
N ASN A 489 -6.29 -12.48 -27.41
CA ASN A 489 -5.07 -12.94 -26.75
C ASN A 489 -3.88 -12.04 -27.12
N ALA A 490 -3.74 -11.68 -28.39
CA ALA A 490 -2.72 -10.75 -28.85
C ALA A 490 -2.89 -9.36 -28.21
N MET A 491 -4.11 -8.82 -28.20
CA MET A 491 -4.45 -7.56 -27.54
C MET A 491 -4.09 -7.59 -26.05
N SER A 492 -4.46 -8.67 -25.34
CA SER A 492 -4.20 -8.83 -23.91
C SER A 492 -2.71 -8.99 -23.59
N SER A 493 -1.95 -9.66 -24.45
CA SER A 493 -0.50 -9.77 -24.33
C SER A 493 0.17 -8.41 -24.53
N GLU A 494 -0.20 -7.71 -25.60
CA GLU A 494 0.33 -6.39 -25.91
C GLU A 494 -0.06 -5.35 -24.85
N GLU A 495 -1.25 -5.47 -24.24
CA GLU A 495 -1.67 -4.60 -23.13
C GLU A 495 -0.73 -4.75 -21.92
N LYS A 496 -0.33 -5.98 -21.59
CA LYS A 496 0.63 -6.25 -20.50
C LYS A 496 2.00 -5.67 -20.83
N GLU A 497 2.48 -5.87 -22.06
CA GLU A 497 3.76 -5.33 -22.51
C GLU A 497 3.76 -3.79 -22.52
N TYR A 498 2.68 -3.17 -23.00
CA TYR A 498 2.49 -1.73 -22.98
C TYR A 498 2.46 -1.18 -21.55
N LYS A 499 1.69 -1.79 -20.63
CA LYS A 499 1.66 -1.38 -19.22
C LYS A 499 3.04 -1.47 -18.55
N SER A 500 3.79 -2.54 -18.84
CA SER A 500 5.16 -2.70 -18.35
C SER A 500 6.11 -1.65 -18.95
N ALA A 501 5.94 -1.30 -20.23
CA ALA A 501 6.71 -0.26 -20.89
C ALA A 501 6.42 1.14 -20.30
N ILE A 502 5.16 1.48 -20.01
CA ILE A 502 4.81 2.74 -19.32
C ILE A 502 5.47 2.82 -17.96
N GLU A 503 5.44 1.74 -17.18
CA GLU A 503 6.04 1.74 -15.85
C GLU A 503 7.57 1.89 -15.93
N SER A 504 8.19 1.27 -16.95
CA SER A 504 9.61 1.42 -17.23
C SER A 504 9.97 2.84 -17.68
N GLU A 505 9.15 3.46 -18.54
CA GLU A 505 9.30 4.85 -18.98
C GLU A 505 9.15 5.82 -17.81
N LYS A 506 8.19 5.58 -16.90
CA LYS A 506 8.03 6.38 -15.69
C LYS A 506 9.26 6.30 -14.80
N LYS A 507 9.77 5.08 -14.54
CA LYS A 507 11.01 4.86 -13.77
C LYS A 507 12.20 5.53 -14.45
N ASN A 508 12.28 5.47 -15.77
CA ASN A 508 13.34 6.12 -16.53
C ASN A 508 13.26 7.65 -16.43
N THR A 509 12.04 8.21 -16.52
CA THR A 509 11.80 9.65 -16.38
C THR A 509 12.16 10.14 -14.97
N GLU A 510 11.78 9.40 -13.94
CA GLU A 510 12.16 9.68 -12.54
C GLU A 510 13.68 9.63 -12.36
N ARG A 511 14.33 8.60 -12.93
CA ARG A 511 15.80 8.46 -12.94
C ARG A 511 16.49 9.62 -13.64
N ILE A 512 16.03 10.03 -14.81
CA ILE A 512 16.56 11.21 -15.54
C ILE A 512 16.35 12.50 -14.75
N GLY A 513 15.19 12.65 -14.10
CA GLY A 513 14.93 13.77 -13.18
C GLY A 513 15.93 13.81 -12.02
N ALA A 514 16.23 12.65 -11.41
CA ALA A 514 17.25 12.54 -10.37
C ALA A 514 18.65 12.88 -10.88
N PHE A 515 19.01 12.45 -12.09
CA PHE A 515 20.28 12.81 -12.72
C PHE A 515 20.41 14.31 -12.95
N ARG A 516 19.37 14.98 -13.44
CA ARG A 516 19.37 16.44 -13.62
C ARG A 516 19.53 17.18 -12.29
N ALA A 517 18.81 16.75 -11.26
CA ALA A 517 18.93 17.34 -9.92
C ALA A 517 20.35 17.15 -9.35
N TYR A 518 20.94 15.97 -9.56
CA TYR A 518 22.32 15.69 -9.16
C TYR A 518 23.34 16.56 -9.93
N ILE A 519 23.22 16.66 -11.25
CA ILE A 519 24.09 17.51 -12.09
C ILE A 519 24.01 18.97 -11.63
N SER A 520 22.81 19.53 -11.48
CA SER A 520 22.63 20.92 -11.06
C SER A 520 23.15 21.19 -9.65
N LYS A 521 23.02 20.23 -8.74
CA LYS A 521 23.62 20.32 -7.40
C LYS A 521 25.15 20.35 -7.48
N MET A 522 25.74 19.45 -8.27
CA MET A 522 27.19 19.28 -8.35
C MET A 522 27.91 20.36 -9.16
N GLU A 523 27.23 21.00 -10.12
CA GLU A 523 27.76 22.14 -10.89
C GLU A 523 28.07 23.37 -10.01
N ASN A 524 27.41 23.48 -8.85
CA ASN A 524 27.59 24.58 -7.90
C ASN A 524 28.58 24.25 -6.77
N VAL A 525 29.16 23.04 -6.76
CA VAL A 525 30.11 22.60 -5.73
C VAL A 525 31.52 22.70 -6.32
N GLU A 526 32.35 23.59 -5.76
CA GLU A 526 33.76 23.65 -6.13
C GLU A 526 34.48 22.35 -5.73
N LYS A 527 35.33 21.84 -6.63
CA LYS A 527 36.12 20.65 -6.37
C LYS A 527 37.12 20.93 -5.25
N SER A 528 37.14 20.07 -4.24
CA SER A 528 38.12 20.18 -3.16
C SER A 528 39.55 20.10 -3.72
N PRO A 529 40.45 21.02 -3.33
CA PRO A 529 41.85 21.01 -3.77
C PRO A 529 42.62 19.76 -3.31
N TYR A 530 42.06 18.99 -2.37
CA TYR A 530 42.68 17.79 -1.80
C TYR A 530 42.14 16.47 -2.39
N ALA A 531 41.29 16.52 -3.42
CA ALA A 531 40.63 15.34 -3.97
C ALA A 531 41.60 14.20 -4.38
N GLU A 532 42.76 14.54 -4.94
CA GLU A 532 43.78 13.57 -5.36
C GLU A 532 44.43 12.82 -4.18
N HIS A 533 44.28 13.35 -2.96
CA HIS A 533 44.90 12.81 -1.75
C HIS A 533 43.94 11.99 -0.89
N ILE A 534 42.76 11.60 -1.40
CA ILE A 534 41.74 10.85 -0.64
C ILE A 534 42.29 9.56 0.00
N ASN A 535 43.17 8.83 -0.70
CA ASN A 535 43.80 7.62 -0.19
C ASN A 535 44.75 7.91 0.98
N ALA A 536 45.45 9.05 0.94
CA ALA A 536 46.30 9.47 2.04
C ALA A 536 45.45 9.90 3.25
N LEU A 537 44.37 10.66 3.03
CA LEU A 537 43.43 11.06 4.08
C LEU A 537 42.79 9.86 4.78
N ASN A 538 42.33 8.85 4.03
CA ASN A 538 41.77 7.61 4.60
C ASN A 538 42.78 6.84 5.47
N LYS A 539 44.06 6.78 5.05
CA LYS A 539 45.13 6.18 5.86
C LYS A 539 45.37 6.96 7.16
N ILE A 540 45.34 8.29 7.10
CA ILE A 540 45.46 9.15 8.28
C ILE A 540 44.28 8.90 9.22
N SER A 541 43.04 8.96 8.73
CA SER A 541 41.83 8.71 9.53
C SER A 541 41.87 7.34 10.23
N THR A 542 42.26 6.28 9.52
CA THR A 542 42.40 4.94 10.10
C THR A 542 43.46 4.90 11.23
N SER A 543 44.59 5.57 11.02
CA SER A 543 45.68 5.62 12.01
C SER A 543 45.26 6.39 13.27
N LEU A 544 44.50 7.48 13.10
CA LEU A 544 43.97 8.27 14.19
C LEU A 544 42.91 7.50 15.00
N MET A 545 42.03 6.74 14.34
CA MET A 545 41.07 5.84 15.03
C MET A 545 41.79 4.79 15.89
N ALA A 546 42.86 4.18 15.37
CA ALA A 546 43.66 3.22 16.12
C ALA A 546 44.30 3.87 17.36
N LEU A 547 44.89 5.06 17.20
CA LEU A 547 45.49 5.80 18.32
C LEU A 547 44.45 6.20 19.37
N LYS A 548 43.25 6.62 18.94
CA LYS A 548 42.14 6.93 19.85
C LYS A 548 41.75 5.72 20.70
N GLY A 549 41.67 4.55 20.09
CA GLY A 549 41.36 3.30 20.80
C GLY A 549 42.37 2.99 21.91
N ILE A 550 43.66 3.28 21.67
CA ILE A 550 44.71 3.13 22.68
C ILE A 550 44.51 4.15 23.82
N ILE A 551 44.33 5.43 23.50
CA ILE A 551 44.16 6.51 24.51
C ILE A 551 42.92 6.25 25.38
N ASP A 552 41.80 5.82 24.79
CA ASP A 552 40.57 5.54 25.52
C ASP A 552 40.70 4.32 26.44
N LYS A 553 41.46 3.30 26.02
CA LYS A 553 41.79 2.14 26.86
C LYS A 553 42.65 2.57 28.05
N ASP A 554 43.72 3.33 27.79
CA ASP A 554 44.66 3.81 28.80
C ASP A 554 43.96 4.73 29.82
N MET A 555 43.07 5.61 29.37
CA MET A 555 42.26 6.47 30.26
C MET A 555 41.37 5.68 31.22
N LYS A 556 40.80 4.56 30.76
CA LYS A 556 40.02 3.68 31.64
C LYS A 556 40.90 3.04 32.70
N MET A 557 42.11 2.60 32.33
CA MET A 557 43.08 2.03 33.26
C MET A 557 43.56 3.08 34.27
N LEU A 558 43.81 4.31 33.84
CA LEU A 558 44.17 5.42 34.73
C LEU A 558 43.06 5.80 35.71
N THR A 559 41.81 5.80 35.26
CA THR A 559 40.65 6.05 36.14
C THR A 559 40.52 4.97 37.24
N GLN A 560 40.89 3.72 36.94
CA GLN A 560 40.95 2.66 37.94
C GLN A 560 42.08 2.92 38.96
N VAL A 561 43.20 3.52 38.52
CA VAL A 561 44.29 3.96 39.39
C VAL A 561 43.83 5.02 40.38
N GLU A 562 43.20 6.08 39.90
CA GLU A 562 42.71 7.17 40.74
C GLU A 562 41.68 6.71 41.78
N LYS A 563 40.75 5.83 41.39
CA LYS A 563 39.65 5.36 42.26
C LYS A 563 40.07 4.29 43.26
N LYS A 564 41.33 3.84 43.22
CA LYS A 564 41.81 2.67 43.95
C LYS A 564 40.93 1.42 43.76
N SER A 565 40.24 1.33 42.62
CA SER A 565 39.23 0.30 42.34
C SER A 565 39.82 -0.78 41.42
N TYR A 566 40.91 -1.39 41.88
CA TYR A 566 41.64 -2.38 41.11
C TYR A 566 40.98 -3.74 41.32
N GLY A 567 40.57 -4.38 40.22
CA GLY A 567 40.39 -5.84 40.20
C GLY A 567 41.75 -6.54 40.21
N SER A 568 41.83 -7.72 39.61
CA SER A 568 43.14 -8.27 39.21
C SER A 568 43.75 -7.37 38.12
N TYR A 569 44.94 -6.84 38.34
CA TYR A 569 45.70 -6.09 37.33
C TYR A 569 46.99 -6.83 37.00
N ASP A 570 47.52 -6.64 35.79
CA ASP A 570 48.80 -7.21 35.38
C ASP A 570 49.93 -6.20 35.67
N PRO A 571 50.85 -6.48 36.61
CA PRO A 571 51.99 -5.60 36.89
C PRO A 571 52.94 -5.45 35.70
N GLU A 572 52.89 -6.37 34.73
CA GLU A 572 53.74 -6.35 33.56
C GLU A 572 53.15 -5.53 32.40
N ASP A 573 51.91 -5.03 32.52
CA ASP A 573 51.25 -4.24 31.48
C ASP A 573 52.09 -2.98 31.15
N PRO A 574 52.38 -2.74 29.85
CA PRO A 574 53.17 -1.59 29.42
C PRO A 574 52.65 -0.23 29.90
N PHE A 575 51.33 -0.08 30.04
CA PHE A 575 50.71 1.15 30.53
C PHE A 575 51.08 1.38 31.99
N PHE A 576 50.83 0.40 32.88
CA PHE A 576 51.15 0.54 34.30
C PHE A 576 52.64 0.73 34.53
N LYS A 577 53.50 0.01 33.82
CA LYS A 577 54.95 0.22 33.85
C LYS A 577 55.33 1.64 33.46
N SER A 578 54.73 2.20 32.42
CA SER A 578 55.02 3.57 31.96
C SER A 578 54.58 4.60 33.00
N VAL A 579 53.38 4.42 33.57
CA VAL A 579 52.86 5.28 34.66
C VAL A 579 53.79 5.21 35.87
N TRP A 580 54.12 4.01 36.37
CA TRP A 580 54.97 3.86 37.55
C TRP A 580 56.40 4.35 37.31
N THR A 581 56.94 4.17 36.11
CA THR A 581 58.25 4.70 35.73
C THR A 581 58.22 6.22 35.69
N TYR A 582 57.15 6.82 35.15
CA TYR A 582 56.95 8.26 35.17
C TYR A 582 56.88 8.80 36.61
N LEU A 583 56.10 8.14 37.48
CA LEU A 583 56.05 8.46 38.90
C LEU A 583 57.43 8.30 39.58
N GLY A 584 58.17 7.25 39.23
CA GLY A 584 59.53 7.01 39.74
C GLY A 584 60.51 8.11 39.35
N LYS A 585 60.48 8.54 38.08
CA LYS A 585 61.28 9.68 37.60
C LYS A 585 60.93 10.97 38.31
N ARG A 586 59.63 11.23 38.53
CA ARG A 586 59.15 12.40 39.27
C ARG A 586 59.60 12.39 40.72
N VAL A 587 59.59 11.23 41.39
CA VAL A 587 60.09 11.10 42.77
C VAL A 587 61.62 11.24 42.81
N GLY A 588 62.32 10.75 41.79
CA GLY A 588 63.77 10.87 41.60
C GLY A 588 64.57 9.97 42.54
N PHE A 589 64.51 10.22 43.85
CA PHE A 589 65.19 9.43 44.88
C PHE A 589 64.47 9.50 46.22
N VAL A 590 64.57 8.43 47.01
CA VAL A 590 64.02 8.32 48.37
C VAL A 590 65.17 8.14 49.34
N ARG A 591 65.16 8.89 50.44
CA ARG A 591 66.03 8.60 51.59
C ARG A 591 65.33 7.65 52.56
N TYR A 592 66.05 6.63 53.02
CA TYR A 592 65.59 5.71 54.04
C TYR A 592 66.75 5.42 55.00
N GLY A 593 66.60 5.81 56.28
CA GLY A 593 67.73 5.83 57.22
C GLY A 593 68.74 6.91 56.85
N GLN A 594 70.01 6.52 56.66
CA GLN A 594 71.09 7.41 56.20
C GLN A 594 71.35 7.31 54.69
N ASP A 595 70.73 6.34 54.01
CA ASP A 595 71.01 6.02 52.62
C ASP A 595 70.03 6.73 51.68
N THR A 596 70.51 6.96 50.45
CA THR A 596 69.73 7.57 49.36
C THR A 596 69.56 6.56 48.24
N TYR A 597 68.32 6.27 47.87
CA TYR A 597 67.95 5.29 46.84
C TYR A 597 67.38 6.01 45.62
N PRO A 598 68.04 6.01 44.45
CA PRO A 598 67.46 6.53 43.21
C PRO A 598 66.31 5.63 42.77
N ILE A 599 65.16 6.20 42.44
CA ILE A 599 63.93 5.44 42.17
C ILE A 599 63.81 5.07 40.71
N ARG A 600 63.45 3.80 40.46
CA ARG A 600 63.17 3.26 39.12
C ARG A 600 61.69 3.33 38.78
N TYR A 601 60.81 2.90 39.69
CA TYR A 601 59.37 3.02 39.54
C TYR A 601 58.64 3.04 40.89
N VAL A 602 57.47 3.66 40.92
CA VAL A 602 56.58 3.73 42.09
C VAL A 602 55.27 3.02 41.74
N ASN A 603 55.03 1.86 42.36
CA ASN A 603 53.79 1.12 42.24
C ASN A 603 52.81 1.59 43.34
N THR A 604 51.85 2.40 42.92
CA THR A 604 50.79 2.96 43.78
C THR A 604 49.68 1.98 44.11
N VAL A 605 49.62 0.82 43.44
CA VAL A 605 48.63 -0.23 43.72
C VAL A 605 49.10 -1.09 44.89
N ASP A 606 50.38 -1.47 44.88
CA ASP A 606 50.99 -2.32 45.90
C ASP A 606 51.65 -1.54 47.05
N ASP A 607 51.57 -0.20 47.04
CA ASP A 607 52.23 0.72 47.97
C ASP A 607 53.77 0.55 48.05
N ILE A 608 54.43 0.29 46.90
CA ILE A 608 55.85 -0.07 46.81
C ILE A 608 56.62 0.92 45.93
N ILE A 609 57.81 1.30 46.41
CA ILE A 609 58.83 1.98 45.62
C ILE A 609 59.96 0.99 45.30
N THR A 610 60.36 0.90 44.04
CA THR A 610 61.53 0.12 43.63
C THR A 610 62.64 1.05 43.17
N ALA A 611 63.80 0.92 43.80
CA ALA A 611 65.01 1.64 43.46
C ALA A 611 65.72 1.05 42.24
N THR A 612 66.64 1.82 41.66
CA THR A 612 67.44 1.44 40.49
C THR A 612 68.35 0.24 40.75
N ASP A 613 68.78 0.05 41.99
CA ASP A 613 69.55 -1.10 42.46
C ASP A 613 68.67 -2.33 42.79
N GLY A 614 67.35 -2.21 42.63
CA GLY A 614 66.38 -3.27 42.94
C GLY A 614 65.85 -3.25 44.38
N THR A 615 66.29 -2.32 45.23
CA THR A 615 65.78 -2.21 46.60
C THR A 615 64.29 -1.87 46.62
N ILE A 616 63.52 -2.58 47.43
CA ILE A 616 62.06 -2.41 47.57
C ILE A 616 61.76 -1.71 48.90
N LEU A 617 61.20 -0.51 48.83
CA LEU A 617 60.78 0.29 49.99
C LEU A 617 59.25 0.34 50.04
N ARG A 618 58.64 0.01 51.18
CA ARG A 618 57.19 0.16 51.35
C ARG A 618 56.88 1.60 51.74
N LEU A 619 55.94 2.25 51.05
CA LEU A 619 55.58 3.65 51.27
C LEU A 619 55.25 3.97 52.75
N ARG A 620 54.60 3.02 53.44
CA ARG A 620 54.21 3.12 54.85
C ARG A 620 55.38 3.14 55.85
N GLN A 621 56.60 2.80 55.41
CA GLN A 621 57.78 2.71 56.27
C GLN A 621 58.64 3.99 56.23
N ILE A 622 58.34 4.94 55.36
CA ILE A 622 59.10 6.19 55.21
C ILE A 622 58.54 7.24 56.20
N SER A 623 59.43 7.94 56.92
CA SER A 623 59.02 8.98 57.89
C SER A 623 58.33 10.16 57.20
N THR A 624 57.37 10.79 57.88
CA THR A 624 56.56 11.89 57.36
C THR A 624 57.40 13.04 56.79
N GLY A 625 58.45 13.49 57.48
CA GLY A 625 59.33 14.55 56.98
C GLY A 625 60.11 14.20 55.71
N LEU A 626 60.57 12.95 55.55
CA LEU A 626 61.24 12.50 54.31
C LEU A 626 60.25 12.34 53.16
N ASN A 627 59.05 11.89 53.49
CA ASN A 627 57.92 11.80 52.59
C ASN A 627 57.53 13.21 52.06
N GLN A 628 57.42 14.22 52.94
CA GLN A 628 57.15 15.60 52.55
C GLN A 628 58.22 16.12 51.59
N ARG A 629 59.50 15.87 51.88
CA ARG A 629 60.60 16.25 51.00
C ARG A 629 60.45 15.67 49.60
N ASN A 630 60.23 14.36 49.49
CA ASN A 630 60.14 13.68 48.20
C ASN A 630 58.97 14.22 47.36
N TYR A 631 57.86 14.55 48.01
CA TYR A 631 56.71 15.17 47.35
C TYR A 631 57.00 16.59 46.86
N LEU A 632 57.60 17.44 47.70
CA LEU A 632 57.98 18.79 47.26
C LEU A 632 59.03 18.73 46.14
N MET A 633 59.98 17.81 46.23
CA MET A 633 60.98 17.58 45.18
C MET A 633 60.33 17.13 43.87
N SER A 634 59.30 16.27 43.90
CA SER A 634 58.61 15.83 42.68
C SER A 634 57.80 16.92 42.00
N LYS A 635 57.25 17.87 42.77
CA LYS A 635 56.62 19.08 42.23
C LYS A 635 57.63 20.01 41.55
N LEU A 636 58.86 20.05 42.05
CA LEU A 636 59.95 20.85 41.47
C LEU A 636 60.65 20.15 40.29
N GLN A 637 60.63 18.82 40.23
CA GLN A 637 61.13 18.01 39.13
C GLN A 637 60.05 17.83 38.06
N THR A 638 59.68 18.93 37.40
CA THR A 638 58.69 18.93 36.33
C THR A 638 59.34 19.13 34.97
N ASP A 639 58.86 18.40 33.94
CA ASP A 639 59.24 18.59 32.53
C ASP A 639 58.59 19.84 31.92
N ASP A 640 58.12 20.75 32.78
CA ASP A 640 57.48 22.00 32.42
C ASP A 640 58.55 23.08 32.20
N ASP A 641 58.41 23.83 31.11
CA ASP A 641 59.32 24.92 30.74
C ASP A 641 58.87 26.28 31.27
N ARG A 642 57.69 26.37 31.89
CA ARG A 642 57.19 27.58 32.54
C ARG A 642 58.02 27.93 33.78
N PRO A 643 58.34 29.22 34.05
CA PRO A 643 58.98 29.62 35.29
C PRO A 643 58.10 29.33 36.52
N ILE A 644 58.75 28.87 37.59
CA ILE A 644 58.11 28.32 38.78
C ILE A 644 58.05 29.38 39.89
N ILE A 645 56.89 29.50 40.52
CA ILE A 645 56.66 30.21 41.79
C ILE A 645 56.31 29.15 42.83
N ALA A 646 57.27 28.76 43.65
CA ALA A 646 57.13 27.69 44.65
C ALA A 646 57.02 28.25 46.06
N LEU A 647 55.90 27.97 46.71
CA LEU A 647 55.52 28.43 48.04
C LEU A 647 55.16 27.19 48.89
N PHE A 648 55.96 26.90 49.91
CA PHE A 648 55.73 25.74 50.78
C PHE A 648 55.45 26.20 52.21
N ASP A 649 54.21 26.04 52.64
CA ASP A 649 53.76 26.38 53.99
C ASP A 649 53.86 25.19 54.94
N GLU A 650 53.98 25.47 56.24
CA GLU A 650 53.98 24.47 57.33
C GLU A 650 54.96 23.30 57.18
N VAL A 651 56.18 23.56 56.71
CA VAL A 651 57.24 22.56 56.50
C VAL A 651 57.95 22.08 57.79
N SER A 652 57.27 22.21 58.94
CA SER A 652 57.84 22.04 60.28
C SER A 652 58.25 20.59 60.61
N THR A 653 57.70 19.60 59.89
CA THR A 653 58.05 18.18 60.11
C THR A 653 59.34 17.76 59.40
N MET A 654 59.93 18.64 58.56
CA MET A 654 61.21 18.43 57.92
C MET A 654 62.38 18.91 58.80
N THR A 655 63.47 18.14 58.83
CA THR A 655 64.72 18.57 59.47
C THR A 655 65.47 19.59 58.62
N ASN A 656 66.37 20.39 59.20
CA ASN A 656 67.19 21.37 58.46
C ASN A 656 67.86 20.77 57.22
N LYS A 657 68.48 19.59 57.35
CA LYS A 657 69.13 18.87 56.24
C LYS A 657 68.16 18.50 55.10
N THR A 658 66.91 18.21 55.46
CA THR A 658 65.86 17.84 54.49
C THR A 658 65.37 19.07 53.71
N GLN A 659 65.33 20.22 54.39
CA GLN A 659 64.99 21.51 53.76
C GLN A 659 66.13 22.02 52.88
N GLU A 660 67.39 21.83 53.29
CA GLU A 660 68.57 22.18 52.49
C GLU A 660 68.53 21.54 51.10
N ASP A 661 68.14 20.25 51.00
CA ASP A 661 67.96 19.57 49.71
C ASP A 661 66.98 20.34 48.77
N ILE A 662 65.90 20.93 49.33
CA ILE A 662 64.91 21.70 48.56
C ILE A 662 65.49 23.06 48.13
N PHE A 663 66.21 23.75 49.03
CA PHE A 663 66.88 25.01 48.69
C PHE A 663 67.97 24.82 47.63
N GLU A 664 68.72 23.72 47.67
CA GLU A 664 69.66 23.36 46.61
C GLU A 664 68.96 23.22 45.26
N LYS A 665 67.78 22.57 45.24
CA LYS A 665 66.97 22.47 44.02
C LYS A 665 66.44 23.83 43.56
N PHE A 666 66.01 24.70 44.46
CA PHE A 666 65.63 26.07 44.11
C PHE A 666 66.79 26.83 43.45
N VAL A 667 67.99 26.73 44.01
CA VAL A 667 69.19 27.37 43.43
C VAL A 667 69.52 26.80 42.05
N GLU A 668 69.37 25.49 41.86
CA GLU A 668 69.55 24.84 40.56
C GLU A 668 68.55 25.38 39.52
N LEU A 669 67.26 25.44 39.86
CA LEU A 669 66.20 25.94 38.98
C LEU A 669 66.34 27.45 38.69
N GLN A 670 66.79 28.24 39.67
CA GLN A 670 67.08 29.67 39.49
C GLN A 670 68.20 29.87 38.47
N LYS A 671 69.31 29.10 38.57
CA LYS A 671 70.41 29.16 37.58
C LYS A 671 69.98 28.80 36.17
N GLN A 672 68.95 27.96 36.03
CA GLN A 672 68.36 27.58 34.74
C GLN A 672 67.36 28.63 34.21
N GLY A 673 67.09 29.71 34.95
CA GLY A 673 66.05 30.69 34.61
C GLY A 673 64.62 30.14 34.73
N LYS A 674 64.46 29.02 35.46
CA LYS A 674 63.17 28.31 35.63
C LYS A 674 62.50 28.60 36.97
N LEU A 675 63.09 29.38 37.88
CA LEU A 675 62.50 29.71 39.18
C LEU A 675 62.38 31.23 39.37
N MET A 676 61.16 31.72 39.57
CA MET A 676 60.88 33.10 39.95
C MET A 676 60.85 33.31 41.47
N VAL A 677 60.28 32.37 42.23
CA VAL A 677 60.23 32.44 43.70
C VAL A 677 60.36 31.05 44.29
N GLY A 678 61.18 30.90 45.33
CA GLY A 678 61.25 29.72 46.19
C GLY A 678 61.16 30.14 47.65
N MET A 679 59.99 29.98 48.26
CA MET A 679 59.72 30.41 49.63
C MET A 679 59.30 29.23 50.50
N MET A 680 59.90 29.11 51.70
CA MET A 680 59.47 28.16 52.73
C MET A 680 59.17 28.89 54.04
N ASN A 681 58.09 28.50 54.70
CA ASN A 681 57.66 29.07 55.98
C ASN A 681 57.90 28.08 57.15
N MET A 682 58.53 28.55 58.24
CA MET A 682 58.85 27.70 59.40
C MET A 682 58.45 28.37 60.73
N PRO A 683 57.85 27.61 61.67
CA PRO A 683 57.66 28.09 63.04
C PRO A 683 59.01 28.18 63.76
N SER A 684 59.25 29.32 64.40
CA SER A 684 60.43 29.58 65.25
C SER A 684 60.04 30.58 66.34
N ASP A 685 60.76 30.61 67.45
CA ASP A 685 60.54 31.64 68.48
C ASP A 685 61.11 33.00 68.04
N GLU A 686 62.13 32.99 67.19
CA GLU A 686 62.78 34.19 66.65
C GLU A 686 62.32 34.48 65.22
N LYS A 687 62.06 35.76 64.92
CA LYS A 687 61.77 36.21 63.57
C LYS A 687 63.06 36.32 62.76
N LYS A 688 63.14 35.63 61.63
CA LYS A 688 64.33 35.64 60.78
C LYS A 688 63.98 35.39 59.32
N VAL A 689 64.67 36.09 58.42
CA VAL A 689 64.68 35.75 56.98
C VAL A 689 66.06 35.25 56.60
N THR A 690 66.14 34.01 56.11
CA THR A 690 67.37 33.43 55.59
C THR A 690 67.27 33.35 54.07
N SER A 691 68.12 34.07 53.35
CA SER A 691 68.10 34.09 51.88
C SER A 691 69.14 33.14 51.29
N PHE A 692 68.83 32.57 50.13
CA PHE A 692 69.68 31.64 49.38
C PHE A 692 69.81 32.09 47.92
N GLY A 693 70.77 31.54 47.19
CA GLY A 693 70.94 31.82 45.77
C GLY A 693 71.39 33.26 45.46
N GLN A 694 71.29 33.63 44.18
CA GLN A 694 71.67 34.96 43.69
C GLN A 694 70.58 35.99 43.96
#